data_AF-A0A5Q2NTL5-F1
#
_entry.id   AF-A0A5Q2NTL5-F1
#
_cell.length_a   1.000
_cell.length_b   1.000
_cell.length_c   1.000
_cell.angle_alpha   90.00
_cell.angle_beta   90.00
_cell.angle_gamma   90.00
#
_symmetry.space_group_name_H-M   'P 1'
#
loop_
_entity.id
_entity.type
_entity.pdbx_description
1 polymer ?
#
loop_
_entity_poly.entity_id
_entity_poly.type
_entity_poly.pdbx_seq_one_letter_code
_entity_poly.pdbx_strand_id
1 'polypeptide(L)'
;MRSASEKGERLVCWNGHAVQAAAGGQLRTIIGSASLELRQGDWLALCGSNGSGKSTLLRELAGLGAPPDGIRHQRTAAFPYDVRPFAVVLQQPDAALVGSTAREDLILTLEYAGMEGSRILDAAEEALERFGLTALADTPAEKLSGGQKQLVAIAGAVAAGSPALLFDEATSMLDAESARLVLRQVRQLHRAGATVVWCTQRLEELESEDRVLAMADGSIEYSGSAEAFFKRTGGEASACERVGLAAPYPVRAAWALQERGVRLDRLPLRLEELAPAFEASADSRAEAAAGSRGNAAAEALPASAGMQRHEADGAEREGADPLRFAAEELIVEGFRPDAAAPGKGEPTELRLPPGRILLLAGSNGSGKSTLLESLAGLREPSSGSIRYGSEPLWLGKRPNRAALLQLGATLQQSETQWFARTVREELDYSARPFRLPPSRRAAAIADSLRRAGLPERLLEQDPLTLSGGQQRRLALACALVGGPEWLLLDEPAAGLDAEGLERLTELLQRHRASGGSAIVSAHSLAALLPIADSVAVMEDGRLKELLPAPEYARRLAERGDRAAPPPLLAAERFGAAADGRLWLEPEELAERLAADGPVRTELAAAPGIAAARTTDGVPAGQPSAPRRSGPAPVAASAETLLPDSGLPDPRALIASYLLVGAGIMAQDRWPGLLLALAGAALLAILQRERIGLYLPLARGYAVFALTLAAVAGIQLSPPAFEAAAAAQTLFKLSRLFAVLLLGLPLLSLLPPFRLQRAADQLLRPLVRFGVPVSRLTLSISLLFRFLPLLAGEWRRYSRIAAARGKLAARPGKVPAAMLSRIVLPFLLSLIRLGDAVADALEARGFGHGAAVKTSAFRLRLKRLDAGLLLAASAAWLLLLALR
;
A
#
# COMPACT_ATOMS: atom_id res chain seq x y z
N MET A 1 30.70 -31.55 -24.24
CA MET A 1 30.37 -32.35 -23.03
C MET A 1 31.37 -32.06 -21.91
N ARG A 2 31.07 -31.08 -21.06
CA ARG A 2 31.35 -31.03 -19.61
C ARG A 2 30.22 -30.18 -19.02
N SER A 3 29.39 -30.81 -18.20
CA SER A 3 28.16 -30.28 -17.57
C SER A 3 28.44 -29.01 -16.76
N ALA A 4 27.68 -27.94 -17.02
CA ALA A 4 27.74 -26.65 -16.32
C ALA A 4 26.54 -26.44 -15.38
N SER A 5 26.04 -27.51 -14.77
CA SER A 5 24.95 -27.48 -13.78
C SER A 5 25.43 -28.13 -12.49
N GLU A 6 25.12 -27.52 -11.33
CA GLU A 6 25.25 -28.06 -9.94
C GLU A 6 26.43 -27.64 -9.02
N LYS A 7 26.90 -26.38 -9.01
CA LYS A 7 27.80 -25.90 -7.93
C LYS A 7 27.44 -24.51 -7.38
N GLY A 8 26.31 -24.39 -6.70
CA GLY A 8 26.04 -23.29 -5.77
C GLY A 8 25.99 -23.80 -4.33
N GLU A 9 26.47 -23.03 -3.35
CA GLU A 9 26.34 -23.38 -1.93
C GLU A 9 24.84 -23.42 -1.53
N ARG A 10 24.45 -24.43 -0.74
CA ARG A 10 23.09 -24.53 -0.19
C ARG A 10 22.90 -23.52 0.92
N LEU A 11 21.87 -22.67 0.80
CA LEU A 11 21.52 -21.67 1.81
C LEU A 11 20.46 -22.18 2.78
N VAL A 12 19.42 -22.85 2.28
CA VAL A 12 18.32 -23.39 3.10
C VAL A 12 17.92 -24.77 2.59
N CYS A 13 17.82 -25.73 3.52
CA CYS A 13 17.10 -26.98 3.32
C CYS A 13 15.92 -26.97 4.30
N TRP A 14 14.72 -26.68 3.81
CA TRP A 14 13.51 -26.71 4.60
C TRP A 14 12.85 -28.08 4.44
N ASN A 15 12.71 -28.82 5.54
CA ASN A 15 11.97 -30.07 5.62
C ASN A 15 10.87 -29.87 6.67
N GLY A 16 9.77 -29.23 6.28
CA GLY A 16 8.69 -28.91 7.21
C GLY A 16 7.79 -30.11 7.46
N HIS A 17 7.41 -30.31 8.73
CA HIS A 17 6.20 -31.07 9.07
C HIS A 17 4.97 -30.19 8.83
N ALA A 18 3.78 -30.80 8.81
CA ALA A 18 2.54 -30.10 8.60
C ALA A 18 2.38 -28.89 9.54
N VAL A 19 2.31 -27.67 8.98
CA VAL A 19 2.02 -26.44 9.73
C VAL A 19 0.51 -26.37 9.94
N GLN A 20 0.07 -26.28 11.19
CA GLN A 20 -1.35 -26.21 11.55
C GLN A 20 -1.68 -24.88 12.23
N ALA A 21 -2.84 -24.32 11.93
CA ALA A 21 -3.42 -23.22 12.71
C ALA A 21 -4.79 -23.58 13.25
N ALA A 22 -5.11 -23.03 14.41
CA ALA A 22 -6.44 -23.11 14.97
C ALA A 22 -7.38 -22.15 14.23
N ALA A 23 -8.37 -22.68 13.53
CA ALA A 23 -9.46 -21.92 12.94
C ALA A 23 -10.79 -22.43 13.51
N GLY A 24 -11.50 -21.57 14.26
CA GLY A 24 -12.80 -21.93 14.84
C GLY A 24 -12.76 -23.09 15.85
N GLY A 25 -11.62 -23.32 16.53
CA GLY A 25 -11.44 -24.43 17.47
C GLY A 25 -11.04 -25.77 16.85
N GLN A 26 -10.87 -25.84 15.52
CA GLN A 26 -10.29 -26.98 14.82
C GLN A 26 -8.89 -26.65 14.29
N LEU A 27 -7.97 -27.63 14.37
CA LEU A 27 -6.65 -27.52 13.76
C LEU A 27 -6.77 -27.78 12.27
N ARG A 28 -6.47 -26.77 11.45
CA ARG A 28 -6.41 -26.87 10.00
C ARG A 28 -4.95 -26.84 9.56
N THR A 29 -4.54 -27.82 8.76
CA THR A 29 -3.23 -27.81 8.10
C THR A 29 -3.20 -26.67 7.07
N ILE A 30 -2.28 -25.73 7.24
CA ILE A 30 -2.00 -24.63 6.31
C ILE A 30 -0.96 -25.06 5.27
N ILE A 31 0.08 -25.77 5.71
CA ILE A 31 1.13 -26.31 4.82
C ILE A 31 1.30 -27.79 5.17
N GLY A 32 1.24 -28.67 4.18
CA GLY A 32 1.55 -30.09 4.34
C GLY A 32 3.05 -30.35 4.54
N SER A 33 3.42 -31.61 4.73
CA SER A 33 4.84 -31.99 4.77
C SER A 33 5.48 -31.76 3.41
N ALA A 34 6.53 -30.94 3.34
CA ALA A 34 7.21 -30.64 2.09
C ALA A 34 8.70 -30.36 2.29
N SER A 35 9.46 -30.52 1.22
CA SER A 35 10.90 -30.27 1.19
C SER A 35 11.25 -29.21 0.14
N LEU A 36 12.02 -28.20 0.54
CA LEU A 36 12.49 -27.13 -0.34
C LEU A 36 13.99 -26.89 -0.12
N GLU A 37 14.74 -26.82 -1.21
CA GLU A 37 16.14 -26.39 -1.22
C GLU A 37 16.24 -24.99 -1.85
N LEU A 38 16.90 -24.04 -1.19
CA LEU A 38 17.25 -22.72 -1.72
C LEU A 38 18.79 -22.63 -1.82
N ARG A 39 19.30 -22.29 -3.01
CA ARG A 39 20.74 -22.17 -3.27
C ARG A 39 21.15 -20.71 -3.42
N GLN A 40 22.43 -20.44 -3.21
CA GLN A 40 22.97 -19.10 -3.39
C GLN A 40 22.85 -18.64 -4.84
N GLY A 41 22.29 -17.44 -5.03
CA GLY A 41 22.02 -16.87 -6.34
C GLY A 41 20.79 -17.44 -7.05
N ASP A 42 19.91 -18.15 -6.32
CA ASP A 42 18.60 -18.55 -6.86
C ASP A 42 17.66 -17.34 -6.96
N TRP A 43 16.90 -17.27 -8.06
CA TRP A 43 15.62 -16.57 -8.13
C TRP A 43 14.49 -17.61 -8.03
N LEU A 44 13.92 -17.75 -6.84
CA LEU A 44 12.81 -18.66 -6.57
C LEU A 44 11.48 -17.89 -6.58
N ALA A 45 10.66 -18.09 -7.60
CA ALA A 45 9.32 -17.54 -7.67
C ALA A 45 8.30 -18.45 -6.97
N LEU A 46 7.67 -17.95 -5.90
CA LEU A 46 6.65 -18.65 -5.14
C LEU A 46 5.25 -18.23 -5.60
N CYS A 47 4.58 -19.11 -6.35
CA CYS A 47 3.30 -18.87 -7.00
C CYS A 47 2.16 -19.69 -6.37
N GLY A 48 0.91 -19.28 -6.58
CA GLY A 48 -0.26 -20.00 -6.10
C GLY A 48 -1.44 -19.08 -5.81
N SER A 49 -2.63 -19.65 -5.67
CA SER A 49 -3.86 -18.91 -5.38
C SER A 49 -3.86 -18.29 -3.97
N ASN A 50 -4.80 -17.38 -3.70
CA ASN A 50 -4.99 -16.80 -2.37
C ASN A 50 -5.31 -17.90 -1.35
N GLY A 51 -4.58 -17.93 -0.23
CA GLY A 51 -4.78 -18.94 0.83
C GLY A 51 -4.07 -20.28 0.60
N SER A 52 -3.23 -20.42 -0.43
CA SER A 52 -2.47 -21.66 -0.69
C SER A 52 -1.29 -21.91 0.27
N GLY A 53 -0.99 -20.97 1.17
CA GLY A 53 0.09 -21.08 2.16
C GLY A 53 1.40 -20.36 1.81
N LYS A 54 1.46 -19.59 0.72
CA LYS A 54 2.69 -18.90 0.24
C LYS A 54 3.33 -18.01 1.31
N SER A 55 2.58 -17.06 1.86
CA SER A 55 3.08 -16.13 2.88
C SER A 55 3.49 -16.84 4.16
N THR A 56 2.79 -17.93 4.53
CA THR A 56 3.17 -18.79 5.65
C THR A 56 4.51 -19.48 5.37
N LEU A 57 4.71 -20.08 4.20
CA LEU A 57 5.98 -20.72 3.82
C LEU A 57 7.13 -19.69 3.82
N LEU A 58 6.86 -18.48 3.33
CA LEU A 58 7.85 -17.42 3.27
C LEU A 58 8.26 -16.93 4.67
N ARG A 59 7.33 -16.86 5.63
CA ARG A 59 7.65 -16.56 7.05
C ARG A 59 8.49 -17.65 7.69
N GLU A 60 8.14 -18.91 7.45
CA GLU A 60 8.93 -20.06 7.91
C GLU A 60 10.36 -20.03 7.36
N LEU A 61 10.52 -19.71 6.07
CA LEU A 61 11.84 -19.53 5.44
C LEU A 61 12.62 -18.34 6.03
N ALA A 62 11.93 -17.26 6.40
CA ALA A 62 12.52 -16.10 7.05
C ALA A 62 12.91 -16.36 8.52
N GLY A 63 12.45 -17.46 9.13
CA GLY A 63 12.64 -17.77 10.55
C GLY A 63 11.70 -16.97 11.47
N LEU A 64 10.52 -16.56 10.96
CA LEU A 64 9.50 -15.84 11.73
C LEU A 64 8.45 -16.81 12.27
N GLY A 65 8.25 -16.80 13.60
CA GLY A 65 7.33 -17.71 14.31
C GLY A 65 8.04 -18.81 15.11
N ALA A 66 7.30 -19.47 16.00
CA ALA A 66 7.81 -20.63 16.73
C ALA A 66 7.87 -21.83 15.76
N PRO A 67 9.05 -22.42 15.50
CA PRO A 67 9.09 -23.61 14.67
C PRO A 67 8.26 -24.70 15.37
N PRO A 68 7.30 -25.37 14.69
CA PRO A 68 6.90 -26.69 15.13
C PRO A 68 8.18 -27.55 15.23
N ASP A 69 8.21 -28.55 16.11
CA ASP A 69 9.37 -29.37 16.54
C ASP A 69 10.29 -30.03 15.45
N GLY A 70 10.33 -29.58 14.19
CA GLY A 70 11.15 -30.14 13.11
C GLY A 70 11.87 -29.19 12.16
N ILE A 71 11.93 -27.87 12.38
CA ILE A 71 12.80 -27.01 11.53
C ILE A 71 14.26 -27.19 11.96
N ARG A 72 15.08 -27.82 11.11
CA ARG A 72 16.55 -27.84 11.25
C ARG A 72 17.18 -26.95 10.20
N HIS A 73 17.60 -25.74 10.58
CA HIS A 73 18.51 -24.94 9.75
C HIS A 73 19.83 -25.71 9.60
N GLN A 74 20.24 -26.02 8.36
CA GLN A 74 21.51 -26.72 8.11
C GLN A 74 22.66 -25.69 8.17
N ARG A 75 23.59 -25.87 9.11
CA ARG A 75 24.79 -25.03 9.26
C ARG A 75 25.67 -25.10 8.00
N THR A 76 25.81 -23.99 7.28
CA THR A 76 26.91 -23.82 6.31
C THR A 76 28.03 -23.02 6.98
N ALA A 77 29.27 -23.52 6.88
CA ALA A 77 30.44 -22.96 7.56
C ALA A 77 30.79 -21.50 7.18
N ALA A 78 30.16 -20.96 6.13
CA ALA A 78 30.37 -19.60 5.64
C ALA A 78 29.49 -18.52 6.31
N PHE A 79 28.32 -18.88 6.88
CA PHE A 79 27.41 -17.92 7.50
C PHE A 79 26.69 -18.54 8.71
N PRO A 80 26.98 -18.11 9.94
CA PRO A 80 26.24 -18.56 11.11
C PRO A 80 24.87 -17.87 11.14
N TYR A 81 23.85 -18.52 10.57
CA TYR A 81 22.44 -18.09 10.66
C TYR A 81 21.86 -18.16 12.09
N ASP A 82 22.67 -18.51 13.08
CA ASP A 82 22.31 -18.57 14.51
C ASP A 82 22.01 -17.17 15.13
N VAL A 83 22.04 -16.05 14.36
CA VAL A 83 21.86 -14.70 14.96
C VAL A 83 20.89 -13.76 14.23
N ARG A 84 20.58 -13.91 12.93
CA ARG A 84 19.68 -12.96 12.22
C ARG A 84 18.79 -13.60 11.13
N PRO A 85 17.50 -13.23 11.08
CA PRO A 85 16.58 -13.65 10.02
C PRO A 85 16.97 -13.06 8.66
N PHE A 86 16.55 -13.70 7.58
CA PHE A 86 16.68 -13.13 6.23
C PHE A 86 15.85 -11.84 6.13
N ALA A 87 16.36 -10.84 5.41
CA ALA A 87 15.58 -9.64 5.16
C ALA A 87 14.31 -9.99 4.37
N VAL A 88 13.16 -9.71 4.97
CA VAL A 88 11.85 -9.98 4.41
C VAL A 88 11.03 -8.71 4.27
N VAL A 89 10.39 -8.57 3.12
CA VAL A 89 9.40 -7.52 2.85
C VAL A 89 8.02 -8.17 2.93
N LEU A 90 7.29 -7.87 4.01
CA LEU A 90 5.94 -8.35 4.23
C LEU A 90 4.91 -7.60 3.37
N GLN A 91 3.74 -8.21 3.19
CA GLN A 91 2.64 -7.67 2.38
C GLN A 91 2.01 -6.39 2.96
N GLN A 92 2.06 -6.19 4.28
CA GLN A 92 1.39 -5.06 4.95
C GLN A 92 2.34 -3.86 5.21
N PRO A 93 2.32 -2.81 4.36
CA PRO A 93 3.25 -1.68 4.46
C PRO A 93 3.11 -0.86 5.75
N ASP A 94 1.91 -0.78 6.32
CA ASP A 94 1.65 0.06 7.50
C ASP A 94 2.39 -0.41 8.75
N ALA A 95 2.49 -1.74 8.92
CA ALA A 95 3.20 -2.38 10.01
C ALA A 95 4.72 -2.47 9.77
N ALA A 96 5.15 -2.43 8.50
CA ALA A 96 6.54 -2.63 8.12
C ALA A 96 7.48 -1.51 8.61
N LEU A 97 6.99 -0.26 8.70
CA LEU A 97 7.82 0.89 9.07
C LEU A 97 7.79 1.17 10.58
N VAL A 98 8.97 1.21 11.19
CA VAL A 98 9.22 1.55 12.59
C VAL A 98 9.53 3.03 12.75
N GLY A 99 10.27 3.62 11.80
CA GLY A 99 10.63 5.04 11.82
C GLY A 99 9.43 5.95 11.61
N SER A 100 9.47 7.16 12.18
CA SER A 100 8.42 8.17 11.99
C SER A 100 8.48 8.82 10.61
N THR A 101 9.62 8.74 9.91
CA THR A 101 9.81 9.16 8.51
C THR A 101 10.53 8.06 7.71
N ALA A 102 10.53 8.16 6.37
CA ALA A 102 11.23 7.21 5.51
C ALA A 102 12.75 7.14 5.81
N ARG A 103 13.38 8.30 5.98
CA ARG A 103 14.79 8.43 6.36
C ARG A 103 15.09 7.77 7.70
N GLU A 104 14.28 8.07 8.72
CA GLU A 104 14.45 7.49 10.05
C GLU A 104 14.31 5.96 10.01
N ASP A 105 13.34 5.46 9.25
CA ASP A 105 13.09 4.03 9.12
C ASP A 105 14.28 3.29 8.49
N LEU A 106 14.85 3.84 7.42
CA LEU A 106 16.07 3.30 6.81
C LEU A 106 17.25 3.31 7.78
N ILE A 107 17.47 4.41 8.49
CA ILE A 107 18.54 4.50 9.49
C ILE A 107 18.37 3.42 10.56
N LEU A 108 17.16 3.28 11.13
CA LEU A 108 16.88 2.25 12.12
C LEU A 108 17.12 0.86 11.55
N THR A 109 16.67 0.57 10.34
CA THR A 109 16.89 -0.72 9.67
C THR A 109 18.37 -1.07 9.61
N LEU A 110 19.19 -0.12 9.16
CA LEU A 110 20.63 -0.32 8.98
C LEU A 110 21.37 -0.48 10.31
N GLU A 111 20.93 0.23 11.37
CA GLU A 111 21.46 0.05 12.73
C GLU A 111 21.19 -1.35 13.28
N TYR A 112 19.98 -1.87 13.08
CA TYR A 112 19.61 -3.22 13.52
C TYR A 112 20.21 -4.31 12.61
N ALA A 113 20.44 -3.99 11.33
CA ALA A 113 21.30 -4.77 10.44
C ALA A 113 22.79 -4.69 10.82
N GLY A 114 23.17 -3.96 11.88
CA GLY A 114 24.55 -3.90 12.38
C GLY A 114 25.54 -3.26 11.41
N MET A 115 25.06 -2.43 10.47
CA MET A 115 25.91 -1.69 9.57
C MET A 115 26.83 -0.75 10.35
N GLU A 116 28.05 -0.52 9.88
CA GLU A 116 28.99 0.39 10.53
C GLU A 116 28.40 1.80 10.59
N GLY A 117 28.38 2.42 11.79
CA GLY A 117 27.70 3.69 12.03
C GLY A 117 28.12 4.84 11.11
N SER A 118 29.37 4.86 10.64
CA SER A 118 29.90 5.83 9.69
C SER A 118 29.23 5.75 8.31
N ARG A 119 28.77 4.57 7.89
CA ARG A 119 28.17 4.31 6.57
C ARG A 119 26.64 4.40 6.56
N ILE A 120 25.99 4.37 7.74
CA ILE A 120 24.52 4.27 7.82
C ILE A 120 23.82 5.45 7.14
N LEU A 121 24.31 6.68 7.35
CA LEU A 121 23.69 7.86 6.76
C LEU A 121 23.82 7.85 5.24
N ASP A 122 25.04 7.59 4.74
CA ASP A 122 25.30 7.52 3.30
C ASP A 122 24.48 6.39 2.63
N ALA A 123 24.44 5.20 3.24
CA ALA A 123 23.67 4.08 2.73
C ALA A 123 22.15 4.34 2.77
N ALA A 124 21.65 5.08 3.76
CA ALA A 124 20.25 5.50 3.81
C ALA A 124 19.92 6.49 2.67
N GLU A 125 20.80 7.47 2.40
CA GLU A 125 20.62 8.40 1.27
C GLU A 125 20.71 7.67 -0.08
N GLU A 126 21.68 6.78 -0.25
CA GLU A 126 21.81 5.97 -1.47
C GLU A 126 20.55 5.13 -1.71
N ALA A 127 19.96 4.57 -0.65
CA ALA A 127 18.71 3.83 -0.73
C ALA A 127 17.51 4.73 -1.08
N LEU A 128 17.42 5.93 -0.50
CA LEU A 128 16.38 6.91 -0.84
C LEU A 128 16.48 7.33 -2.31
N GLU A 129 17.68 7.64 -2.80
CA GLU A 129 17.92 8.02 -4.19
C GLU A 129 17.58 6.87 -5.15
N ARG A 130 18.05 5.66 -4.85
CA ARG A 130 17.86 4.47 -5.69
C ARG A 130 16.39 4.11 -5.93
N PHE A 131 15.53 4.40 -4.96
CA PHE A 131 14.09 4.13 -5.01
C PHE A 131 13.23 5.38 -5.24
N GLY A 132 13.84 6.54 -5.55
CA GLY A 132 13.10 7.77 -5.86
C GLY A 132 12.38 8.40 -4.66
N LEU A 133 12.84 8.14 -3.45
CA LEU A 133 12.21 8.56 -2.18
C LEU A 133 12.83 9.83 -1.58
N THR A 134 13.85 10.42 -2.21
CA THR A 134 14.59 11.59 -1.67
C THR A 134 13.68 12.76 -1.29
N ALA A 135 12.70 13.11 -2.13
CA ALA A 135 11.76 14.20 -1.85
C ALA A 135 10.80 13.88 -0.68
N LEU A 136 10.62 12.60 -0.36
CA LEU A 136 9.71 12.11 0.69
C LEU A 136 10.45 11.67 1.95
N ALA A 137 11.78 11.79 1.99
CA ALA A 137 12.65 11.27 3.02
C ALA A 137 12.20 11.65 4.44
N ASP A 138 11.80 12.91 4.63
CA ASP A 138 11.39 13.48 5.93
C ASP A 138 9.87 13.65 6.06
N THR A 139 9.11 13.11 5.11
CA THR A 139 7.65 13.08 5.21
C THR A 139 7.25 12.10 6.32
N PRO A 140 6.36 12.49 7.25
CA PRO A 140 5.83 11.57 8.25
C PRO A 140 5.25 10.32 7.58
N ALA A 141 5.62 9.15 8.09
CA ALA A 141 5.26 7.88 7.48
C ALA A 141 3.74 7.65 7.44
N GLU A 142 2.94 8.33 8.27
CA GLU A 142 1.47 8.34 8.18
C GLU A 142 0.92 9.05 6.93
N LYS A 143 1.68 9.97 6.33
CA LYS A 143 1.31 10.72 5.12
C LYS A 143 1.79 10.05 3.83
N LEU A 144 2.68 9.08 3.93
CA LEU A 144 3.09 8.25 2.80
C LEU A 144 1.92 7.35 2.37
N SER A 145 1.73 7.22 1.05
CA SER A 145 0.80 6.23 0.48
C SER A 145 1.26 4.80 0.80
N GLY A 146 0.34 3.83 0.72
CA GLY A 146 0.67 2.41 0.93
C GLY A 146 1.84 1.93 0.06
N GLY A 147 1.83 2.28 -1.23
CA GLY A 147 2.95 1.95 -2.12
C GLY A 147 4.26 2.67 -1.79
N GLN A 148 4.22 3.94 -1.38
CA GLN A 148 5.43 4.64 -0.91
C GLN A 148 6.01 3.99 0.36
N LYS A 149 5.17 3.59 1.30
CA LYS A 149 5.61 2.83 2.49
C LYS A 149 6.24 1.49 2.10
N GLN A 150 5.64 0.79 1.13
CA GLN A 150 6.18 -0.46 0.59
C GLN A 150 7.56 -0.23 -0.05
N LEU A 151 7.74 0.84 -0.82
CA LEU A 151 9.04 1.22 -1.39
C LEU A 151 10.10 1.48 -0.31
N VAL A 152 9.74 2.15 0.79
CA VAL A 152 10.65 2.37 1.93
C VAL A 152 11.07 1.05 2.56
N ALA A 153 10.12 0.13 2.77
CA ALA A 153 10.40 -1.20 3.33
C ALA A 153 11.35 -2.01 2.42
N ILE A 154 11.11 -1.98 1.10
CA ILE A 154 11.97 -2.62 0.10
C ILE A 154 13.37 -1.99 0.09
N ALA A 155 13.45 -0.65 0.10
CA ALA A 155 14.72 0.07 0.14
C ALA A 155 15.53 -0.31 1.38
N GLY A 156 14.88 -0.45 2.55
CA GLY A 156 15.51 -0.89 3.78
C GLY A 156 16.03 -2.33 3.71
N ALA A 157 15.22 -3.26 3.20
CA ALA A 157 15.61 -4.67 3.04
C ALA A 157 16.81 -4.82 2.07
N VAL A 158 16.79 -4.07 0.97
CA VAL A 158 17.89 -4.04 -0.02
C VAL A 158 19.15 -3.43 0.57
N ALA A 159 19.04 -2.31 1.29
CA ALA A 159 20.18 -1.61 1.87
C ALA A 159 20.83 -2.38 3.03
N ALA A 160 20.07 -3.23 3.73
CA ALA A 160 20.57 -4.07 4.80
C ALA A 160 21.59 -5.13 4.34
N GLY A 161 21.63 -5.48 3.06
CA GLY A 161 22.65 -6.36 2.48
C GLY A 161 22.56 -7.83 2.93
N SER A 162 21.35 -8.36 3.09
CA SER A 162 21.09 -9.76 3.47
C SER A 162 21.53 -10.74 2.36
N PRO A 163 22.06 -11.94 2.69
CA PRO A 163 22.45 -12.97 1.70
C PRO A 163 21.26 -13.52 0.89
N ALA A 164 20.05 -13.45 1.46
CA ALA A 164 18.80 -13.71 0.75
C ALA A 164 17.77 -12.62 1.06
N LEU A 165 16.98 -12.26 0.05
CA LEU A 165 15.89 -11.29 0.13
C LEU A 165 14.57 -12.00 -0.17
N LEU A 166 13.62 -11.93 0.77
CA LEU A 166 12.32 -12.57 0.67
C LEU A 166 11.25 -11.49 0.46
N PHE A 167 10.43 -11.62 -0.59
CA PHE A 167 9.39 -10.66 -0.92
C PHE A 167 8.02 -11.33 -0.92
N ASP A 168 7.11 -10.88 -0.05
CA ASP A 168 5.74 -11.36 0.04
C ASP A 168 4.79 -10.41 -0.70
N GLU A 169 4.51 -10.71 -1.98
CA GLU A 169 3.63 -9.91 -2.86
C GLU A 169 3.98 -8.42 -2.88
N ALA A 170 5.28 -8.10 -2.88
CA ALA A 170 5.79 -6.75 -2.64
C ALA A 170 5.37 -5.70 -3.68
N THR A 171 4.92 -6.12 -4.86
CA THR A 171 4.45 -5.25 -5.96
C THR A 171 2.94 -5.07 -6.00
N SER A 172 2.18 -5.79 -5.15
CA SER A 172 0.70 -5.77 -5.17
C SER A 172 0.09 -4.40 -4.85
N MET A 173 0.75 -3.60 -4.01
CA MET A 173 0.33 -2.25 -3.61
C MET A 173 1.05 -1.12 -4.37
N LEU A 174 1.79 -1.46 -5.43
CA LEU A 174 2.54 -0.50 -6.24
C LEU A 174 1.82 -0.24 -7.56
N ASP A 175 1.87 1.01 -8.03
CA ASP A 175 1.52 1.32 -9.40
C ASP A 175 2.48 0.63 -10.39
N ALA A 176 2.10 0.57 -11.67
CA ALA A 176 2.86 -0.16 -12.68
C ALA A 176 4.32 0.33 -12.86
N GLU A 177 4.58 1.62 -12.66
CA GLU A 177 5.91 2.20 -12.77
C GLU A 177 6.76 1.83 -11.56
N SER A 178 6.24 2.06 -10.35
CA SER A 178 6.88 1.70 -9.08
C SER A 178 7.18 0.20 -8.98
N ALA A 179 6.23 -0.66 -9.38
CA ALA A 179 6.42 -2.12 -9.39
C ALA A 179 7.58 -2.53 -10.29
N ARG A 180 7.71 -1.90 -11.48
CA ARG A 180 8.82 -2.16 -12.40
C ARG A 180 10.15 -1.65 -11.89
N LEU A 181 10.16 -0.48 -11.26
CA LEU A 181 11.37 0.05 -10.63
C LEU A 181 11.88 -0.97 -9.61
N VAL A 182 11.01 -1.47 -8.73
CA VAL A 182 11.35 -2.50 -7.74
C VAL A 182 11.88 -3.76 -8.40
N LEU A 183 11.12 -4.37 -9.33
CA LEU A 183 11.54 -5.58 -10.02
C LEU A 183 12.91 -5.41 -10.70
N ARG A 184 13.14 -4.27 -11.36
CA ARG A 184 14.43 -3.97 -12.00
C ARG A 184 15.56 -3.89 -10.98
N GLN A 185 15.35 -3.21 -9.86
CA GLN A 185 16.36 -3.06 -8.81
C GLN A 185 16.68 -4.41 -8.15
N VAL A 186 15.68 -5.23 -7.86
CA VAL A 186 15.85 -6.56 -7.25
C VAL A 186 16.52 -7.52 -8.23
N ARG A 187 16.14 -7.51 -9.52
CA ARG A 187 16.81 -8.27 -10.58
C ARG A 187 18.28 -7.87 -10.74
N GLN A 188 18.60 -6.58 -10.62
CA GLN A 188 19.99 -6.12 -10.65
C GLN A 188 20.80 -6.66 -9.46
N LEU A 189 20.21 -6.73 -8.26
CA LEU A 189 20.84 -7.36 -7.11
C LEU A 189 21.04 -8.86 -7.30
N HIS A 190 20.03 -9.54 -7.85
CA HIS A 190 20.12 -10.96 -8.18
C HIS A 190 21.27 -11.23 -9.17
N ARG A 191 21.39 -10.43 -10.23
CA ARG A 191 22.51 -10.48 -11.18
C ARG A 191 23.87 -10.16 -10.55
N ALA A 192 23.88 -9.42 -9.44
CA ALA A 192 25.08 -9.18 -8.62
C ALA A 192 25.38 -10.31 -7.62
N GLY A 193 24.60 -11.41 -7.63
CA GLY A 193 24.80 -12.61 -6.83
C GLY A 193 23.90 -12.73 -5.58
N ALA A 194 22.92 -11.84 -5.40
CA ALA A 194 21.96 -11.96 -4.31
C ALA A 194 20.96 -13.09 -4.55
N THR A 195 20.55 -13.79 -3.49
CA THR A 195 19.48 -14.79 -3.56
C THR A 195 18.13 -14.11 -3.35
N VAL A 196 17.12 -14.45 -4.15
CA VAL A 196 15.80 -13.84 -4.09
C VAL A 196 14.72 -14.90 -4.02
N VAL A 197 13.82 -14.79 -3.05
CA VAL A 197 12.54 -15.51 -3.03
C VAL A 197 11.45 -14.49 -3.32
N TRP A 198 10.77 -14.64 -4.45
CA TRP A 198 9.78 -13.70 -4.96
C TRP A 198 8.39 -14.33 -4.93
N CYS A 199 7.59 -14.02 -3.92
CA CYS A 199 6.19 -14.44 -3.90
C CYS A 199 5.34 -13.49 -4.74
N THR A 200 4.64 -14.04 -5.74
CA THR A 200 3.79 -13.26 -6.63
C THR A 200 2.55 -14.04 -7.08
N GLN A 201 1.49 -13.30 -7.38
CA GLN A 201 0.31 -13.78 -8.09
C GLN A 201 0.26 -13.24 -9.53
N ARG A 202 1.18 -12.35 -9.88
CA ARG A 202 1.28 -11.70 -11.18
C ARG A 202 2.31 -12.44 -12.00
N LEU A 203 1.84 -13.39 -12.81
CA LEU A 203 2.73 -14.25 -13.57
C LEU A 203 3.51 -13.50 -14.66
N GLU A 204 3.14 -12.26 -14.97
CA GLU A 204 3.90 -11.36 -15.85
C GLU A 204 5.24 -10.90 -15.25
N GLU A 205 5.45 -11.12 -13.95
CA GLU A 205 6.71 -10.80 -13.27
C GLU A 205 7.79 -11.89 -13.43
N LEU A 206 7.39 -13.05 -13.96
CA LEU A 206 8.28 -14.19 -14.19
C LEU A 206 9.17 -13.98 -15.43
N GLU A 207 10.41 -14.44 -15.33
CA GLU A 207 11.33 -14.61 -16.45
C GLU A 207 11.53 -16.10 -16.75
N SER A 208 11.89 -16.44 -17.98
CA SER A 208 12.03 -17.84 -18.42
C SER A 208 13.06 -18.64 -17.61
N GLU A 209 14.08 -17.95 -17.08
CA GLU A 209 15.16 -18.51 -16.28
C GLU A 209 14.78 -18.72 -14.81
N ASP A 210 13.62 -18.23 -14.38
CA ASP A 210 13.19 -18.34 -13.00
C ASP A 210 12.88 -19.78 -12.62
N ARG A 211 13.23 -20.14 -11.39
CA ARG A 211 12.75 -21.37 -10.76
C ARG A 211 11.39 -21.08 -10.12
N VAL A 212 10.36 -21.78 -10.55
CA VAL A 212 8.99 -21.63 -10.04
C VAL A 212 8.68 -22.74 -9.05
N LEU A 213 8.05 -22.37 -7.95
CA LEU A 213 7.42 -23.25 -7.00
C LEU A 213 5.96 -22.84 -6.85
N ALA A 214 5.04 -23.73 -7.25
CA ALA A 214 3.61 -23.42 -7.20
C ALA A 214 2.93 -24.21 -6.08
N MET A 215 2.13 -23.50 -5.28
CA MET A 215 1.37 -24.06 -4.16
C MET A 215 -0.14 -24.02 -4.42
N ALA A 216 -0.82 -25.10 -4.07
CA ALA A 216 -2.29 -25.17 -3.99
C ALA A 216 -2.67 -25.94 -2.71
N ASP A 217 -3.71 -25.50 -2.00
CA ASP A 217 -4.25 -26.19 -0.81
C ASP A 217 -3.22 -26.62 0.25
N GLY A 218 -2.13 -25.86 0.39
CA GLY A 218 -1.07 -26.14 1.37
C GLY A 218 -0.03 -27.16 0.91
N SER A 219 -0.13 -27.71 -0.30
CA SER A 219 0.90 -28.57 -0.91
C SER A 219 1.67 -27.85 -2.01
N ILE A 220 2.89 -28.33 -2.28
CA ILE A 220 3.71 -27.91 -3.40
C ILE A 220 3.34 -28.79 -4.59
N GLU A 221 2.60 -28.24 -5.56
CA GLU A 221 2.10 -28.96 -6.73
C GLU A 221 3.10 -28.95 -7.89
N TYR A 222 4.02 -27.99 -7.90
CA TYR A 222 5.02 -27.85 -8.95
C TYR A 222 6.33 -27.27 -8.42
N SER A 223 7.46 -27.83 -8.88
CA SER A 223 8.78 -27.24 -8.73
C SER A 223 9.59 -27.48 -10.00
N GLY A 224 10.04 -26.41 -10.66
CA GLY A 224 10.74 -26.51 -11.94
C GLY A 224 11.05 -25.15 -12.54
N SER A 225 11.32 -25.09 -13.84
CA SER A 225 11.51 -23.81 -14.55
C SER A 225 10.17 -23.12 -14.85
N ALA A 226 10.20 -21.80 -15.01
CA ALA A 226 9.03 -21.03 -15.45
C ALA A 226 8.51 -21.49 -16.82
N GLU A 227 9.39 -21.82 -17.76
CA GLU A 227 8.97 -22.27 -19.09
C GLU A 227 8.17 -23.59 -19.01
N ALA A 228 8.63 -24.57 -18.23
CA ALA A 228 7.94 -25.84 -18.07
C ALA A 228 6.63 -25.70 -17.27
N PHE A 229 6.49 -24.67 -16.44
CA PHE A 229 5.27 -24.38 -15.67
C PHE A 229 4.08 -24.05 -16.59
N PHE A 230 4.35 -23.42 -17.73
CA PHE A 230 3.36 -23.01 -18.73
C PHE A 230 3.18 -24.00 -19.89
N LYS A 231 3.97 -25.08 -19.97
CA LYS A 231 3.83 -26.05 -21.07
C LYS A 231 2.54 -26.86 -20.90
N ARG A 232 1.74 -26.92 -21.97
CA ARG A 232 0.66 -27.91 -22.15
C ARG A 232 1.23 -29.11 -22.88
N THR A 233 1.05 -30.31 -22.33
CA THR A 233 1.57 -31.56 -22.91
C THR A 233 0.40 -32.42 -23.35
N GLY A 234 0.33 -32.82 -24.62
CA GLY A 234 -0.69 -33.76 -25.10
C GLY A 234 -2.15 -33.29 -24.97
N GLY A 235 -2.39 -31.98 -24.89
CA GLY A 235 -3.74 -31.42 -24.68
C GLY A 235 -4.15 -31.30 -23.21
N GLU A 236 -3.29 -31.69 -22.26
CA GLU A 236 -3.54 -31.50 -20.83
C GLU A 236 -3.27 -30.06 -20.39
N ALA A 237 -4.03 -29.62 -19.38
CA ALA A 237 -3.84 -28.33 -18.72
C ALA A 237 -2.42 -28.20 -18.15
N SER A 238 -1.81 -27.02 -18.28
CA SER A 238 -0.48 -26.71 -17.75
C SER A 238 -0.43 -26.78 -16.22
N ALA A 239 0.77 -26.87 -15.63
CA ALA A 239 0.92 -26.83 -14.18
C ALA A 239 0.34 -25.54 -13.58
N CYS A 240 0.48 -24.42 -14.31
CA CYS A 240 -0.15 -23.14 -13.99
C CYS A 240 -1.67 -23.22 -13.87
N GLU A 241 -2.34 -23.84 -14.84
CA GLU A 241 -3.80 -23.98 -14.84
C GLU A 241 -4.28 -24.93 -13.74
N ARG A 242 -3.53 -26.01 -13.46
CA ARG A 242 -3.88 -26.98 -12.40
C ARG A 242 -3.86 -26.38 -11.00
N VAL A 243 -3.00 -25.39 -10.75
CA VAL A 243 -2.99 -24.64 -9.48
C VAL A 243 -3.98 -23.47 -9.45
N GLY A 244 -4.83 -23.33 -10.47
CA GLY A 244 -5.85 -22.30 -10.55
C GLY A 244 -5.32 -20.91 -10.90
N LEU A 245 -4.17 -20.80 -11.57
CA LEU A 245 -3.62 -19.53 -12.02
C LEU A 245 -3.87 -19.30 -13.52
N ALA A 246 -4.01 -18.03 -13.90
CA ALA A 246 -4.15 -17.62 -15.29
C ALA A 246 -2.77 -17.31 -15.90
N ALA A 247 -2.47 -17.92 -17.05
CA ALA A 247 -1.21 -17.67 -17.74
C ALA A 247 -1.14 -16.26 -18.36
N PRO A 248 0.08 -15.67 -18.46
CA PRO A 248 0.27 -14.36 -19.10
C PRO A 248 -0.26 -14.31 -20.54
N TYR A 249 -0.66 -13.12 -20.98
CA TYR A 249 -1.18 -12.89 -22.34
C TYR A 249 -0.31 -13.48 -23.47
N PRO A 250 1.04 -13.29 -23.50
CA PRO A 250 1.88 -13.85 -24.56
C PRO A 250 1.90 -15.39 -24.56
N VAL A 251 1.81 -16.01 -23.39
CA VAL A 251 1.73 -17.47 -23.24
C VAL A 251 0.41 -17.99 -23.78
N ARG A 252 -0.71 -17.32 -23.47
CA ARG A 252 -2.03 -17.66 -24.03
C ARG A 252 -2.05 -17.54 -25.55
N ALA A 253 -1.44 -16.50 -26.11
CA ALA A 253 -1.33 -16.33 -27.56
C ALA A 253 -0.47 -17.44 -28.20
N ALA A 254 0.61 -17.84 -27.52
CA ALA A 254 1.43 -18.98 -27.94
C ALA A 254 0.66 -20.32 -27.89
N TRP A 255 -0.18 -20.55 -26.89
CA TRP A 255 -1.06 -21.73 -26.84
C TRP A 255 -2.07 -21.71 -28.00
N ALA A 256 -2.69 -20.57 -28.28
CA ALA A 256 -3.63 -20.43 -29.39
C ALA A 256 -2.97 -20.64 -30.78
N LEU A 257 -1.67 -20.32 -30.91
CA LEU A 257 -0.86 -20.64 -32.08
C LEU A 257 -0.55 -22.15 -32.17
N GLN A 258 -0.22 -22.79 -31.04
CA GLN A 258 0.04 -24.22 -30.97
C GLN A 258 -1.19 -25.06 -31.31
N GLU A 259 -2.37 -24.66 -30.84
CA GLU A 259 -3.66 -25.26 -31.20
C GLU A 259 -3.94 -25.17 -32.71
N ARG A 260 -3.39 -24.16 -33.38
CA ARG A 260 -3.43 -23.97 -34.85
C ARG A 260 -2.28 -24.68 -35.59
N GLY A 261 -1.51 -25.52 -34.90
CA GLY A 261 -0.43 -26.33 -35.49
C GLY A 261 0.93 -25.63 -35.61
N VAL A 262 1.10 -24.43 -35.05
CA VAL A 262 2.38 -23.72 -35.05
C VAL A 262 3.25 -24.21 -33.88
N ARG A 263 4.37 -24.88 -34.17
CA ARG A 263 5.31 -25.31 -33.14
C ARG A 263 6.24 -24.17 -32.73
N LEU A 264 6.27 -23.81 -31.47
CA LEU A 264 7.21 -22.82 -30.92
C LEU A 264 8.27 -23.53 -30.09
N ASP A 265 9.56 -23.26 -30.37
CA ASP A 265 10.68 -23.91 -29.66
C ASP A 265 10.79 -23.44 -28.20
N ARG A 266 10.38 -22.20 -27.93
CA ARG A 266 10.32 -21.59 -26.59
C ARG A 266 8.98 -20.87 -26.42
N LEU A 267 8.43 -20.95 -25.21
CA LEU A 267 7.23 -20.19 -24.85
C LEU A 267 7.62 -18.75 -24.53
N PRO A 268 7.04 -17.74 -25.22
CA PRO A 268 7.28 -16.34 -24.89
C PRO A 268 6.54 -15.98 -23.61
N LEU A 269 7.27 -15.44 -22.62
CA LEU A 269 6.67 -14.91 -21.40
C LEU A 269 6.35 -13.42 -21.55
N ARG A 270 7.02 -12.74 -22.49
CA ARG A 270 6.80 -11.32 -22.81
C ARG A 270 6.27 -11.11 -24.23
N LEU A 271 5.56 -10.00 -24.42
CA LEU A 271 4.98 -9.69 -25.73
C LEU A 271 6.08 -9.44 -26.78
N GLU A 272 7.22 -8.89 -26.35
CA GLU A 272 8.38 -8.66 -27.22
C GLU A 272 9.03 -9.95 -27.73
N GLU A 273 8.86 -11.05 -27.01
CA GLU A 273 9.42 -12.37 -27.35
C GLU A 273 8.55 -13.15 -28.33
N LEU A 274 7.26 -12.77 -28.48
CA LEU A 274 6.29 -13.51 -29.29
C LEU A 274 6.62 -13.52 -30.78
N ALA A 275 6.95 -12.37 -31.36
CA ALA A 275 7.32 -12.28 -32.77
C ALA A 275 8.64 -13.03 -33.09
N PRO A 276 9.74 -12.83 -32.34
CA PRO A 276 10.97 -13.62 -32.52
C PRO A 276 10.75 -15.13 -32.36
N ALA A 277 9.93 -15.56 -31.40
CA ALA A 277 9.63 -16.98 -31.20
C ALA A 277 8.86 -17.58 -32.39
N PHE A 278 7.95 -16.82 -32.99
CA PHE A 278 7.22 -17.22 -34.19
C PHE A 278 8.12 -17.27 -35.44
N GLU A 279 9.01 -16.30 -35.61
CA GLU A 279 9.97 -16.24 -36.72
C GLU A 279 10.95 -17.42 -36.68
N ALA A 280 11.54 -17.71 -35.52
CA ALA A 280 12.44 -18.86 -35.34
C ALA A 280 11.76 -20.21 -35.68
N SER A 281 10.45 -20.31 -35.39
CA SER A 281 9.61 -21.44 -35.79
C SER A 281 9.34 -21.49 -37.30
N ALA A 282 9.20 -20.34 -37.96
CA ALA A 282 8.99 -20.28 -39.40
C ALA A 282 10.27 -20.68 -40.17
N ASP A 283 11.44 -20.24 -39.69
CA ASP A 283 12.73 -20.57 -40.29
C ASP A 283 13.06 -22.07 -40.14
N SER A 284 12.82 -22.65 -38.96
CA SER A 284 12.99 -24.10 -38.76
C SER A 284 12.00 -24.94 -39.60
N ARG A 285 10.79 -24.43 -39.86
CA ARG A 285 9.83 -25.02 -40.82
C ARG A 285 10.30 -24.89 -42.26
N ALA A 286 10.88 -23.76 -42.66
CA ALA A 286 11.42 -23.55 -44.00
C ALA A 286 12.65 -24.43 -44.26
N GLU A 287 13.53 -24.60 -43.27
CA GLU A 287 14.69 -25.50 -43.32
C GLU A 287 14.26 -26.99 -43.34
N ALA A 288 13.27 -27.37 -42.52
CA ALA A 288 12.69 -28.72 -42.54
C ALA A 288 11.96 -29.02 -43.86
N ALA A 289 11.27 -28.04 -44.46
CA ALA A 289 10.63 -28.15 -45.76
C ALA A 289 11.65 -28.18 -46.92
N ALA A 290 12.79 -27.50 -46.79
CA ALA A 290 13.89 -27.56 -47.76
C ALA A 290 14.65 -28.90 -47.70
N GLY A 291 14.79 -29.50 -46.52
CA GLY A 291 15.36 -30.85 -46.34
C GLY A 291 14.41 -32.01 -46.71
N SER A 292 13.11 -31.73 -46.89
CA SER A 292 12.06 -32.74 -47.16
C SER A 292 11.52 -32.68 -48.59
N ARG A 293 12.23 -32.08 -49.55
CA ARG A 293 11.88 -32.19 -50.99
C ARG A 293 12.31 -33.54 -51.54
N GLY A 294 11.60 -34.59 -51.15
CA GLY A 294 11.87 -35.94 -51.62
C GLY A 294 10.94 -37.02 -51.08
N ASN A 295 9.61 -36.81 -51.00
CA ASN A 295 8.63 -37.81 -51.45
C ASN A 295 7.17 -37.37 -51.26
N ALA A 296 6.37 -37.71 -52.28
CA ALA A 296 4.94 -38.05 -52.28
C ALA A 296 3.94 -37.07 -51.62
N ALA A 297 3.10 -36.38 -52.39
CA ALA A 297 1.90 -36.88 -53.09
C ALA A 297 0.63 -36.61 -52.27
N ALA A 298 -0.32 -36.00 -52.96
CA ALA A 298 -1.60 -35.54 -52.46
C ALA A 298 -2.48 -36.69 -52.00
N GLU A 299 -3.01 -36.59 -50.77
CA GLU A 299 -4.23 -37.26 -50.36
C GLU A 299 -5.14 -36.23 -49.69
N ALA A 300 -6.26 -35.97 -50.36
CA ALA A 300 -7.38 -35.23 -49.85
C ALA A 300 -8.27 -36.16 -49.01
N LEU A 301 -8.61 -35.73 -47.79
CA LEU A 301 -9.61 -36.36 -46.91
C LEU A 301 -10.38 -35.26 -46.16
N PRO A 302 -11.60 -35.55 -45.66
CA PRO A 302 -12.78 -34.80 -45.99
C PRO A 302 -13.13 -33.69 -44.99
N ALA A 303 -13.95 -32.76 -45.46
CA ALA A 303 -14.66 -31.81 -44.65
C ALA A 303 -15.59 -32.49 -43.63
N SER A 304 -15.77 -31.79 -42.51
CA SER A 304 -16.80 -31.91 -41.46
C SER A 304 -16.45 -32.69 -40.19
N ALA A 305 -16.18 -31.92 -39.14
CA ALA A 305 -16.87 -32.04 -37.85
C ALA A 305 -16.93 -30.63 -37.25
N GLY A 306 -18.04 -29.94 -37.49
CA GLY A 306 -18.29 -28.61 -36.94
C GLY A 306 -18.30 -28.68 -35.42
N MET A 307 -17.36 -28.00 -34.77
CA MET A 307 -17.46 -27.67 -33.36
C MET A 307 -18.68 -26.75 -33.23
N GLN A 308 -19.78 -27.33 -32.78
CA GLN A 308 -20.94 -26.57 -32.34
C GLN A 308 -20.43 -25.55 -31.34
N ARG A 309 -20.51 -24.28 -31.74
CA ARG A 309 -20.56 -23.18 -30.78
C ARG A 309 -21.62 -23.59 -29.77
N HIS A 310 -21.26 -23.58 -28.50
CA HIS A 310 -22.26 -23.35 -27.47
C HIS A 310 -22.85 -21.96 -27.75
N GLU A 311 -23.84 -21.92 -28.66
CA GLU A 311 -24.96 -21.02 -28.49
C GLU A 311 -25.50 -21.35 -27.12
N ALA A 312 -25.15 -20.48 -26.16
CA ALA A 312 -25.80 -20.45 -24.88
C ALA A 312 -27.29 -20.37 -25.18
N ASP A 313 -27.96 -21.47 -24.87
CA ASP A 313 -29.39 -21.66 -24.97
C ASP A 313 -30.06 -20.39 -24.45
N GLY A 314 -30.67 -19.66 -25.38
CA GLY A 314 -31.58 -18.56 -25.12
C GLY A 314 -32.85 -19.12 -24.52
N ALA A 315 -32.74 -19.72 -23.34
CA ALA A 315 -33.87 -19.79 -22.43
C ALA A 315 -34.02 -18.37 -21.91
N GLU A 316 -35.01 -17.67 -22.46
CA GLU A 316 -35.63 -16.49 -21.87
C GLU A 316 -35.88 -16.77 -20.38
N ARG A 317 -34.89 -16.45 -19.55
CA ARG A 317 -35.14 -16.14 -18.14
C ARG A 317 -35.69 -14.73 -18.15
N GLU A 318 -36.98 -14.63 -18.45
CA GLU A 318 -37.85 -13.55 -17.99
C GLU A 318 -37.80 -13.50 -16.46
N GLY A 319 -36.74 -12.89 -15.96
CA GLY A 319 -36.64 -12.33 -14.62
C GLY A 319 -36.11 -10.93 -14.84
N ALA A 320 -36.99 -10.01 -15.23
CA ALA A 320 -36.66 -8.60 -15.35
C ALA A 320 -35.87 -8.15 -14.11
N ASP A 321 -34.65 -7.64 -14.30
CA ASP A 321 -33.92 -6.96 -13.24
C ASP A 321 -34.82 -5.79 -12.80
N PRO A 322 -35.40 -5.83 -11.58
CA PRO A 322 -36.49 -4.92 -11.20
C PRO A 322 -36.02 -3.48 -10.94
N LEU A 323 -34.72 -3.21 -11.09
CA LEU A 323 -34.10 -1.92 -10.84
C LEU A 323 -33.78 -1.23 -12.17
N ARG A 324 -34.69 -0.38 -12.66
CA ARG A 324 -34.33 0.66 -13.64
C ARG A 324 -33.98 1.93 -12.88
N PHE A 325 -32.77 2.43 -13.07
CA PHE A 325 -32.30 3.68 -12.47
C PHE A 325 -32.66 4.87 -13.37
N ALA A 326 -33.06 5.97 -12.76
CA ALA A 326 -33.23 7.27 -13.41
C ALA A 326 -32.14 8.22 -12.92
N ALA A 327 -30.87 7.82 -13.12
CA ALA A 327 -29.74 8.47 -12.49
C ALA A 327 -29.57 9.93 -12.94
N GLU A 328 -29.29 10.82 -11.98
CA GLU A 328 -28.91 12.21 -12.26
C GLU A 328 -27.39 12.37 -12.45
N GLU A 329 -27.00 13.47 -13.08
CA GLU A 329 -25.59 13.82 -13.34
C GLU A 329 -24.85 14.14 -12.03
N LEU A 330 -23.60 13.70 -11.90
CA LEU A 330 -22.74 14.10 -10.78
C LEU A 330 -21.81 15.24 -11.20
N ILE A 331 -21.89 16.38 -10.50
CA ILE A 331 -21.20 17.62 -10.86
C ILE A 331 -20.24 18.01 -9.74
N VAL A 332 -18.98 18.23 -10.09
CA VAL A 332 -17.89 18.70 -9.23
C VAL A 332 -17.37 20.00 -9.81
N GLU A 333 -17.46 21.09 -9.06
CA GLU A 333 -17.04 22.43 -9.51
C GLU A 333 -16.15 23.07 -8.45
N GLY A 334 -14.99 23.60 -8.84
CA GLY A 334 -14.13 24.32 -7.89
C GLY A 334 -13.39 23.43 -6.87
N PHE A 335 -13.34 22.11 -7.08
CA PHE A 335 -12.95 21.15 -6.04
C PHE A 335 -11.47 21.25 -5.67
N ARG A 336 -11.22 21.37 -4.36
CA ARG A 336 -9.89 21.20 -3.75
C ARG A 336 -9.96 20.29 -2.53
N PRO A 337 -9.14 19.23 -2.47
CA PRO A 337 -9.20 18.24 -1.39
C PRO A 337 -8.57 18.70 -0.07
N ASP A 338 -7.60 19.63 -0.10
CA ASP A 338 -6.89 20.11 1.09
C ASP A 338 -6.41 21.56 0.90
N ALA A 339 -6.45 22.36 1.97
CA ALA A 339 -5.95 23.74 1.98
C ALA A 339 -4.41 23.79 1.97
N ALA A 340 -3.75 22.70 2.38
CA ALA A 340 -2.30 22.61 2.50
C ALA A 340 -1.59 22.02 1.27
N ALA A 341 -2.32 21.54 0.24
CA ALA A 341 -1.71 21.06 -1.00
C ALA A 341 -1.18 22.27 -1.79
N PRO A 342 0.15 22.45 -1.91
CA PRO A 342 0.70 23.63 -2.55
C PRO A 342 0.44 23.54 -4.05
N GLY A 343 -0.35 24.47 -4.59
CA GLY A 343 -0.27 24.73 -6.02
C GLY A 343 -1.19 25.84 -6.52
N LYS A 344 -0.62 26.71 -7.34
CA LYS A 344 -1.27 27.77 -8.12
C LYS A 344 -1.99 27.23 -9.37
N GLY A 345 -2.75 26.14 -9.26
CA GLY A 345 -3.43 25.52 -10.41
C GLY A 345 -4.94 25.67 -10.37
N GLU A 346 -5.54 25.48 -11.54
CA GLU A 346 -6.98 25.56 -11.77
C GLU A 346 -7.71 24.49 -10.94
N PRO A 347 -8.89 24.82 -10.38
CA PRO A 347 -9.69 23.87 -9.62
C PRO A 347 -10.19 22.70 -10.47
N THR A 348 -10.47 21.56 -9.83
CA THR A 348 -11.04 20.41 -10.55
C THR A 348 -12.51 20.67 -10.90
N GLU A 349 -12.81 20.61 -12.20
CA GLU A 349 -14.16 20.60 -12.75
C GLU A 349 -14.43 19.25 -13.40
N LEU A 350 -15.50 18.58 -12.97
CA LEU A 350 -15.86 17.26 -13.47
C LEU A 350 -17.39 17.16 -13.57
N ARG A 351 -17.88 16.82 -14.76
CA ARG A 351 -19.29 16.61 -15.04
C ARG A 351 -19.50 15.20 -15.56
N LEU A 352 -20.25 14.41 -14.81
CA LEU A 352 -20.39 12.97 -15.03
C LEU A 352 -21.83 12.62 -15.36
N PRO A 353 -22.16 12.45 -16.65
CA PRO A 353 -23.50 12.06 -17.05
C PRO A 353 -23.84 10.66 -16.53
N PRO A 354 -25.13 10.39 -16.27
CA PRO A 354 -25.60 9.08 -15.83
C PRO A 354 -25.41 7.99 -16.90
N GLY A 355 -25.46 6.73 -16.49
CA GLY A 355 -25.33 5.56 -17.37
C GLY A 355 -23.91 5.32 -17.88
N ARG A 356 -22.90 5.86 -17.18
CA ARG A 356 -21.48 5.76 -17.58
C ARG A 356 -20.59 5.16 -16.50
N ILE A 357 -19.52 4.51 -16.95
CA ILE A 357 -18.41 4.02 -16.14
C ILE A 357 -17.20 4.95 -16.36
N LEU A 358 -16.82 5.69 -15.32
CA LEU A 358 -15.62 6.51 -15.29
C LEU A 358 -14.49 5.78 -14.57
N LEU A 359 -13.31 5.69 -15.18
CA LEU A 359 -12.11 5.27 -14.48
C LEU A 359 -11.31 6.46 -13.97
N LEU A 360 -10.87 6.39 -12.71
CA LEU A 360 -9.88 7.31 -12.16
C LEU A 360 -8.50 6.68 -12.28
N ALA A 361 -7.65 7.28 -13.12
CA ALA A 361 -6.26 6.89 -13.33
C ALA A 361 -5.30 7.89 -12.66
N GLY A 362 -4.10 7.45 -12.28
CA GLY A 362 -3.06 8.31 -11.71
C GLY A 362 -2.13 7.55 -10.77
N SER A 363 -0.95 8.11 -10.50
CA SER A 363 0.06 7.52 -9.61
C SER A 363 -0.42 7.38 -8.15
N ASN A 364 0.33 6.65 -7.33
CA ASN A 364 0.07 6.60 -5.89
C ASN A 364 0.17 8.00 -5.27
N GLY A 365 -0.84 8.40 -4.49
CA GLY A 365 -0.90 9.74 -3.90
C GLY A 365 -1.49 10.85 -4.79
N SER A 366 -1.92 10.54 -6.02
CA SER A 366 -2.56 11.50 -6.96
C SER A 366 -3.90 12.09 -6.49
N GLY A 367 -4.53 11.53 -5.45
CA GLY A 367 -5.77 12.06 -4.87
C GLY A 367 -7.08 11.33 -5.27
N LYS A 368 -6.99 10.19 -5.98
CA LYS A 368 -8.16 9.37 -6.38
C LYS A 368 -9.10 9.03 -5.23
N SER A 369 -8.57 8.40 -4.17
CA SER A 369 -9.33 8.07 -2.96
C SER A 369 -9.90 9.31 -2.29
N THR A 370 -9.17 10.41 -2.29
CA THR A 370 -9.62 11.68 -1.71
C THR A 370 -10.85 12.26 -2.43
N LEU A 371 -10.89 12.14 -3.76
CA LEU A 371 -12.06 12.51 -4.57
C LEU A 371 -13.24 11.59 -4.24
N LEU A 372 -13.05 10.27 -4.27
CA LEU A 372 -14.10 9.29 -3.94
C LEU A 372 -14.66 9.47 -2.53
N GLU A 373 -13.80 9.72 -1.53
CA GLU A 373 -14.22 10.03 -0.15
C GLU A 373 -15.06 11.30 -0.07
N SER A 374 -14.74 12.32 -0.89
CA SER A 374 -15.49 13.58 -0.91
C SER A 374 -16.87 13.40 -1.57
N LEU A 375 -16.94 12.60 -2.63
CA LEU A 375 -18.21 12.20 -3.28
C LEU A 375 -19.07 11.31 -2.37
N ALA A 376 -18.46 10.48 -1.54
CA ALA A 376 -19.15 9.63 -0.57
C ALA A 376 -19.58 10.36 0.72
N GLY A 377 -19.29 11.66 0.86
CA GLY A 377 -19.62 12.45 2.05
C GLY A 377 -18.71 12.21 3.25
N LEU A 378 -17.54 11.60 3.05
CA LEU A 378 -16.61 11.17 4.10
C LEU A 378 -15.47 12.16 4.36
N ARG A 379 -15.23 13.06 3.40
CA ARG A 379 -14.23 14.11 3.50
C ARG A 379 -14.79 15.44 2.99
N GLU A 380 -14.81 16.45 3.86
CA GLU A 380 -15.28 17.79 3.49
C GLU A 380 -14.33 18.41 2.46
N PRO A 381 -14.83 18.91 1.31
CA PRO A 381 -14.01 19.64 0.35
C PRO A 381 -13.53 20.96 0.98
N SER A 382 -12.27 21.33 0.75
CA SER A 382 -11.72 22.59 1.27
C SER A 382 -12.26 23.82 0.53
N SER A 383 -12.56 23.65 -0.77
CA SER A 383 -13.26 24.62 -1.61
C SER A 383 -14.05 23.89 -2.70
N GLY A 384 -14.97 24.61 -3.34
CA GLY A 384 -15.81 24.09 -4.42
C GLY A 384 -17.14 23.54 -3.92
N SER A 385 -17.91 22.99 -4.86
CA SER A 385 -19.20 22.36 -4.60
C SER A 385 -19.30 21.03 -5.32
N ILE A 386 -20.01 20.09 -4.69
CA ILE A 386 -20.35 18.80 -5.29
C ILE A 386 -21.87 18.74 -5.29
N ARG A 387 -22.45 18.40 -6.44
CA ARG A 387 -23.90 18.27 -6.64
C ARG A 387 -24.22 16.91 -7.26
N TYR A 388 -25.33 16.34 -6.83
CA TYR A 388 -25.97 15.21 -7.48
C TYR A 388 -27.26 15.76 -8.10
N GLY A 389 -27.21 15.91 -9.42
CA GLY A 389 -28.07 16.76 -10.24
C GLY A 389 -28.29 18.15 -9.64
N SER A 390 -29.52 18.43 -9.19
CA SER A 390 -29.84 19.73 -8.58
C SER A 390 -29.51 19.83 -7.09
N GLU A 391 -29.31 18.70 -6.40
CA GLU A 391 -29.08 18.68 -4.96
C GLU A 391 -27.61 18.88 -4.60
N PRO A 392 -27.27 19.77 -3.65
CA PRO A 392 -25.91 19.83 -3.11
C PRO A 392 -25.62 18.58 -2.28
N LEU A 393 -24.44 17.98 -2.46
CA LEU A 393 -23.96 16.86 -1.66
C LEU A 393 -23.50 17.31 -0.26
N TRP A 394 -23.16 18.59 -0.10
CA TRP A 394 -22.71 19.20 1.15
C TRP A 394 -23.59 20.39 1.55
N LEU A 395 -24.13 20.34 2.77
CA LEU A 395 -24.88 21.40 3.44
C LEU A 395 -23.99 22.05 4.50
N GLY A 396 -23.13 22.97 4.07
CA GLY A 396 -22.04 23.48 4.88
C GLY A 396 -21.06 22.36 5.25
N LYS A 397 -20.85 22.11 6.55
CA LYS A 397 -19.91 21.07 7.04
C LYS A 397 -20.50 19.66 7.17
N ARG A 398 -21.73 19.44 6.72
CA ARG A 398 -22.45 18.17 6.86
C ARG A 398 -22.87 17.68 5.48
N PRO A 399 -22.80 16.38 5.19
CA PRO A 399 -23.27 15.87 3.91
C PRO A 399 -24.80 15.83 3.86
N ASN A 400 -25.36 16.02 2.67
CA ASN A 400 -26.79 15.87 2.39
C ASN A 400 -27.16 14.39 2.34
N ARG A 401 -28.02 13.97 3.26
CA ARG A 401 -28.43 12.56 3.37
C ARG A 401 -29.22 12.08 2.15
N ALA A 402 -30.01 12.93 1.50
CA ALA A 402 -30.81 12.55 0.34
C ALA A 402 -29.90 12.15 -0.83
N ALA A 403 -28.98 13.04 -1.22
CA ALA A 403 -27.93 12.73 -2.18
C ALA A 403 -27.10 11.48 -1.79
N LEU A 404 -26.69 11.33 -0.53
CA LEU A 404 -25.89 10.17 -0.10
C LEU A 404 -26.59 8.82 -0.23
N LEU A 405 -27.92 8.77 -0.15
CA LEU A 405 -28.69 7.54 -0.32
C LEU A 405 -28.67 7.05 -1.78
N GLN A 406 -28.42 7.93 -2.75
CA GLN A 406 -28.29 7.57 -4.16
C GLN A 406 -26.94 6.97 -4.52
N LEU A 407 -25.97 7.03 -3.59
CA LEU A 407 -24.60 6.59 -3.82
C LEU A 407 -24.32 5.29 -3.05
N GLY A 408 -23.61 4.34 -3.65
CA GLY A 408 -23.00 3.19 -3.00
C GLY A 408 -21.49 3.36 -3.02
N ALA A 409 -20.79 3.09 -1.92
CA ALA A 409 -19.34 3.32 -1.88
C ALA A 409 -18.60 2.17 -1.21
N THR A 410 -17.46 1.79 -1.78
CA THR A 410 -16.45 0.93 -1.14
C THR A 410 -15.18 1.74 -0.93
N LEU A 411 -14.61 1.67 0.28
CA LEU A 411 -13.33 2.30 0.60
C LEU A 411 -12.17 1.32 0.35
N GLN A 412 -10.94 1.84 0.25
CA GLN A 412 -9.71 1.04 0.22
C GLN A 412 -9.70 -0.05 1.31
N GLN A 413 -9.06 -1.20 1.01
CA GLN A 413 -8.92 -2.35 1.91
C GLN A 413 -10.26 -2.89 2.43
N SER A 414 -11.18 -3.19 1.51
CA SER A 414 -12.54 -3.63 1.81
C SER A 414 -12.65 -4.87 2.71
N GLU A 415 -11.63 -5.74 2.68
CA GLU A 415 -11.42 -6.91 3.54
C GLU A 415 -11.28 -6.63 5.05
N THR A 416 -11.08 -5.37 5.45
CA THR A 416 -10.86 -4.99 6.87
C THR A 416 -12.02 -4.20 7.48
N GLN A 417 -13.18 -4.15 6.80
CA GLN A 417 -14.25 -3.20 7.10
C GLN A 417 -15.40 -3.78 7.94
N TRP A 418 -15.20 -4.89 8.64
CA TRP A 418 -16.30 -5.65 9.26
C TRP A 418 -16.53 -5.25 10.72
N PHE A 419 -17.79 -5.00 11.08
CA PHE A 419 -18.27 -4.63 12.41
C PHE A 419 -19.17 -5.63 13.11
N ALA A 420 -19.74 -6.56 12.37
CA ALA A 420 -20.78 -7.46 12.83
C ALA A 420 -20.28 -8.90 12.93
N ARG A 421 -21.04 -9.74 13.65
CA ARG A 421 -20.67 -11.14 13.86
C ARG A 421 -21.08 -12.03 12.71
N THR A 422 -21.99 -11.57 11.86
CA THR A 422 -22.46 -12.31 10.69
C THR A 422 -22.55 -11.43 9.45
N VAL A 423 -22.41 -12.06 8.28
CA VAL A 423 -22.64 -11.44 6.97
C VAL A 423 -24.03 -10.79 6.89
N ARG A 424 -25.05 -11.42 7.47
CA ARG A 424 -26.42 -10.86 7.54
C ARG A 424 -26.43 -9.53 8.27
N GLU A 425 -25.84 -9.48 9.46
CA GLU A 425 -25.82 -8.26 10.28
C GLU A 425 -25.09 -7.09 9.59
N GLU A 426 -24.04 -7.38 8.80
CA GLU A 426 -23.35 -6.38 7.97
C GLU A 426 -24.25 -5.76 6.90
N LEU A 427 -24.98 -6.62 6.18
CA LEU A 427 -25.89 -6.21 5.13
C LEU A 427 -27.10 -5.47 5.73
N ASP A 428 -27.61 -5.93 6.87
CA ASP A 428 -28.65 -5.24 7.64
C ASP A 428 -28.20 -3.84 8.10
N TYR A 429 -26.95 -3.71 8.57
CA TYR A 429 -26.40 -2.42 8.95
C TYR A 429 -26.36 -1.46 7.75
N SER A 430 -25.92 -1.94 6.60
CA SER A 430 -25.82 -1.17 5.36
C SER A 430 -27.20 -0.83 4.76
N ALA A 431 -28.22 -1.68 4.98
CA ALA A 431 -29.59 -1.44 4.54
C ALA A 431 -30.39 -0.49 5.47
N ARG A 432 -29.94 -0.31 6.72
CA ARG A 432 -30.65 0.48 7.74
C ARG A 432 -30.97 1.93 7.31
N PRO A 433 -30.09 2.68 6.63
CA PRO A 433 -30.38 4.07 6.27
C PRO A 433 -31.57 4.24 5.33
N PHE A 434 -31.85 3.22 4.51
CA PHE A 434 -32.93 3.19 3.53
C PHE A 434 -34.31 2.97 4.16
N ARG A 435 -34.37 2.59 5.45
CA ARG A 435 -35.62 2.39 6.21
C ARG A 435 -36.61 1.43 5.51
N LEU A 436 -36.08 0.41 4.84
CA LEU A 436 -36.88 -0.59 4.14
C LEU A 436 -37.70 -1.46 5.12
N PRO A 437 -38.96 -1.81 4.78
CA PRO A 437 -39.74 -2.84 5.48
C PRO A 437 -38.99 -4.18 5.55
N PRO A 438 -39.23 -5.03 6.56
CA PRO A 438 -38.47 -6.28 6.76
C PRO A 438 -38.42 -7.19 5.53
N SER A 439 -39.55 -7.40 4.84
CA SER A 439 -39.62 -8.23 3.63
C SER A 439 -38.82 -7.66 2.47
N ARG A 440 -38.95 -6.36 2.19
CA ARG A 440 -38.16 -5.67 1.16
C ARG A 440 -36.68 -5.63 1.51
N ARG A 441 -36.33 -5.52 2.79
CA ARG A 441 -34.95 -5.58 3.25
C ARG A 441 -34.34 -6.95 2.99
N ALA A 442 -35.03 -8.03 3.37
CA ALA A 442 -34.56 -9.38 3.11
C ALA A 442 -34.36 -9.63 1.60
N ALA A 443 -35.29 -9.15 0.77
CA ALA A 443 -35.17 -9.22 -0.69
C ALA A 443 -33.96 -8.43 -1.22
N ALA A 444 -33.73 -7.20 -0.71
CA ALA A 444 -32.58 -6.37 -1.10
C ALA A 444 -31.24 -7.00 -0.67
N ILE A 445 -31.18 -7.61 0.52
CA ILE A 445 -30.01 -8.34 1.01
C ILE A 445 -29.71 -9.53 0.09
N ALA A 446 -30.71 -10.37 -0.19
CA ALA A 446 -30.56 -11.51 -1.09
C ALA A 446 -30.13 -11.06 -2.50
N ASP A 447 -30.72 -9.99 -3.02
CA ASP A 447 -30.35 -9.41 -4.31
C ASP A 447 -28.91 -8.91 -4.34
N SER A 448 -28.48 -8.18 -3.32
CA SER A 448 -27.12 -7.67 -3.22
C SER A 448 -26.06 -8.78 -3.18
N LEU A 449 -26.35 -9.89 -2.49
CA LEU A 449 -25.48 -11.07 -2.46
C LEU A 449 -25.39 -11.74 -3.83
N ARG A 450 -26.54 -11.95 -4.50
CA ARG A 450 -26.56 -12.52 -5.85
C ARG A 450 -25.78 -11.67 -6.84
N ARG A 451 -26.01 -10.35 -6.84
CA ARG A 451 -25.30 -9.40 -7.73
C ARG A 451 -23.80 -9.35 -7.45
N ALA A 452 -23.39 -9.49 -6.19
CA ALA A 452 -21.99 -9.62 -5.81
C ALA A 452 -21.40 -11.03 -6.04
N GLY A 453 -22.20 -12.01 -6.47
CA GLY A 453 -21.76 -13.38 -6.72
C GLY A 453 -21.45 -14.19 -5.45
N LEU A 454 -22.10 -13.87 -4.32
CA LEU A 454 -21.98 -14.60 -3.06
C LEU A 454 -23.21 -15.49 -2.81
N PRO A 455 -23.02 -16.77 -2.40
CA PRO A 455 -24.13 -17.64 -2.09
C PRO A 455 -24.76 -17.29 -0.74
N GLU A 456 -26.09 -17.43 -0.63
CA GLU A 456 -26.85 -17.09 0.58
C GLU A 456 -26.45 -17.89 1.82
N ARG A 457 -25.83 -19.07 1.65
CA ARG A 457 -25.30 -19.89 2.76
C ARG A 457 -24.26 -19.17 3.62
N LEU A 458 -23.65 -18.09 3.12
CA LEU A 458 -22.66 -17.31 3.86
C LEU A 458 -23.30 -16.32 4.85
N LEU A 459 -24.63 -16.11 4.81
CA LEU A 459 -25.33 -15.10 5.64
C LEU A 459 -25.04 -15.24 7.14
N GLU A 460 -24.92 -16.47 7.65
CA GLU A 460 -24.67 -16.74 9.07
C GLU A 460 -23.18 -16.91 9.41
N GLN A 461 -22.28 -16.78 8.43
CA GLN A 461 -20.84 -16.87 8.67
C GLN A 461 -20.28 -15.55 9.21
N ASP A 462 -19.22 -15.65 10.00
CA ASP A 462 -18.44 -14.50 10.43
C ASP A 462 -17.69 -13.89 9.23
N PRO A 463 -17.89 -12.60 8.89
CA PRO A 463 -17.19 -11.92 7.80
C PRO A 463 -15.66 -12.09 7.86
N LEU A 464 -15.07 -12.17 9.06
CA LEU A 464 -13.63 -12.32 9.26
C LEU A 464 -13.10 -13.71 8.89
N THR A 465 -13.97 -14.72 8.77
CA THR A 465 -13.62 -16.09 8.39
C THR A 465 -13.73 -16.35 6.88
N LEU A 466 -14.35 -15.42 6.15
CA LEU A 466 -14.46 -15.48 4.70
C LEU A 466 -13.07 -15.33 4.03
N SER A 467 -12.91 -15.90 2.84
CA SER A 467 -11.70 -15.64 2.05
C SER A 467 -11.61 -14.16 1.64
N GLY A 468 -10.41 -13.63 1.39
CA GLY A 468 -10.24 -12.23 0.98
C GLY A 468 -11.13 -11.84 -0.22
N GLY A 469 -11.20 -12.69 -1.25
CA GLY A 469 -12.10 -12.47 -2.40
C GLY A 469 -13.60 -12.51 -2.04
N GLN A 470 -14.00 -13.33 -1.05
CA GLN A 470 -15.38 -13.31 -0.53
C GLN A 470 -15.65 -12.03 0.27
N GLN A 471 -14.70 -11.57 1.08
CA GLN A 471 -14.79 -10.32 1.82
C GLN A 471 -14.96 -9.11 0.88
N ARG A 472 -14.19 -9.03 -0.21
CA ARG A 472 -14.36 -7.95 -1.21
C ARG A 472 -15.73 -7.98 -1.87
N ARG A 473 -16.21 -9.16 -2.26
CA ARG A 473 -17.58 -9.32 -2.78
C ARG A 473 -18.64 -8.93 -1.76
N LEU A 474 -18.41 -9.22 -0.47
CA LEU A 474 -19.32 -8.77 0.58
C LEU A 474 -19.35 -7.25 0.70
N ALA A 475 -18.22 -6.58 0.50
CA ALA A 475 -18.16 -5.12 0.51
C ALA A 475 -18.94 -4.53 -0.67
N LEU A 476 -18.84 -5.13 -1.86
CA LEU A 476 -19.67 -4.79 -3.01
C LEU A 476 -21.16 -5.01 -2.70
N ALA A 477 -21.54 -6.13 -2.09
CA ALA A 477 -22.92 -6.39 -1.67
C ALA A 477 -23.43 -5.31 -0.69
N CYS A 478 -22.60 -4.90 0.28
CA CYS A 478 -22.94 -3.81 1.21
C CYS A 478 -23.14 -2.47 0.49
N ALA A 479 -22.37 -2.18 -0.56
CA ALA A 479 -22.56 -0.98 -1.38
C ALA A 479 -23.84 -1.05 -2.21
N LEU A 480 -24.23 -2.24 -2.67
CA LEU A 480 -25.38 -2.49 -3.55
C LEU A 480 -26.73 -2.59 -2.83
N VAL A 481 -26.76 -2.92 -1.53
CA VAL A 481 -28.00 -3.25 -0.79
C VAL A 481 -29.06 -2.15 -0.83
N GLY A 482 -28.64 -0.90 -1.02
CA GLY A 482 -29.51 0.27 -1.13
C GLY A 482 -30.16 0.47 -2.50
N GLY A 483 -29.72 -0.29 -3.52
CA GLY A 483 -30.01 0.02 -4.92
C GLY A 483 -29.44 1.39 -5.32
N PRO A 484 -28.13 1.66 -5.11
CA PRO A 484 -27.55 2.96 -5.45
C PRO A 484 -27.56 3.18 -6.97
N GLU A 485 -27.70 4.43 -7.38
CA GLU A 485 -27.62 4.84 -8.78
C GLU A 485 -26.19 5.08 -9.23
N TRP A 486 -25.31 5.45 -8.28
CA TRP A 486 -23.89 5.65 -8.50
C TRP A 486 -23.07 4.75 -7.58
N LEU A 487 -22.17 3.95 -8.17
CA LEU A 487 -21.16 3.20 -7.44
C LEU A 487 -19.84 3.97 -7.41
N LEU A 488 -19.31 4.19 -6.21
CA LEU A 488 -18.01 4.82 -5.95
C LEU A 488 -17.06 3.75 -5.42
N LEU A 489 -16.26 3.16 -6.31
CA LEU A 489 -15.43 2.01 -5.97
C LEU A 489 -13.96 2.40 -5.93
N ASP A 490 -13.37 2.36 -4.74
CA ASP A 490 -11.93 2.58 -4.58
C ASP A 490 -11.16 1.26 -4.63
N GLU A 491 -10.39 1.05 -5.71
CA GLU A 491 -9.56 -0.14 -5.97
C GLU A 491 -10.29 -1.51 -5.87
N PRO A 492 -11.48 -1.69 -6.45
CA PRO A 492 -12.24 -2.93 -6.31
C PRO A 492 -11.57 -4.14 -6.97
N ALA A 493 -10.67 -3.91 -7.94
CA ALA A 493 -9.95 -4.96 -8.68
C ALA A 493 -8.67 -5.44 -7.99
N ALA A 494 -8.19 -4.76 -6.94
CA ALA A 494 -6.93 -5.09 -6.29
C ALA A 494 -7.00 -6.51 -5.69
N GLY A 495 -6.00 -7.34 -5.98
CA GLY A 495 -5.84 -8.70 -5.47
C GLY A 495 -6.96 -9.68 -5.83
N LEU A 496 -7.82 -9.37 -6.80
CA LEU A 496 -8.78 -10.33 -7.37
C LEU A 496 -8.05 -11.28 -8.33
N ASP A 497 -8.45 -12.54 -8.33
CA ASP A 497 -8.09 -13.49 -9.38
C ASP A 497 -8.88 -13.22 -10.67
N ALA A 498 -8.59 -13.98 -11.73
CA ALA A 498 -9.24 -13.83 -13.03
C ALA A 498 -10.78 -13.93 -12.92
N GLU A 499 -11.28 -14.94 -12.20
CA GLU A 499 -12.72 -15.14 -11.99
C GLU A 499 -13.35 -13.96 -11.23
N GLY A 500 -12.70 -13.47 -10.17
CA GLY A 500 -13.16 -12.31 -9.42
C GLY A 500 -13.24 -11.04 -10.27
N LEU A 501 -12.28 -10.85 -11.17
CA LEU A 501 -12.22 -9.70 -12.07
C LEU A 501 -13.29 -9.74 -13.16
N GLU A 502 -13.55 -10.92 -13.72
CA GLU A 502 -14.67 -11.15 -14.65
C GLU A 502 -16.01 -10.83 -13.99
N ARG A 503 -16.24 -11.33 -12.78
CA ARG A 503 -17.47 -11.05 -12.01
C ARG A 503 -17.63 -9.56 -11.70
N LEU A 504 -16.55 -8.85 -11.35
CA LEU A 504 -16.59 -7.41 -11.12
C LEU A 504 -16.96 -6.65 -12.41
N THR A 505 -16.38 -7.04 -13.53
CA THR A 505 -16.67 -6.47 -14.86
C THR A 505 -18.14 -6.68 -15.22
N GLU A 506 -18.65 -7.91 -15.04
CA GLU A 506 -20.05 -8.25 -15.30
C GLU A 506 -21.01 -7.44 -14.42
N LEU A 507 -20.69 -7.28 -13.12
CA LEU A 507 -21.47 -6.47 -12.19
C LEU A 507 -21.57 -5.01 -12.67
N LEU A 508 -20.44 -4.41 -13.08
CA LEU A 508 -20.40 -3.03 -13.56
C LEU A 508 -21.20 -2.85 -14.85
N GLN A 509 -21.06 -3.78 -15.80
CA GLN A 509 -21.81 -3.76 -17.06
C GLN A 509 -23.32 -3.91 -16.82
N ARG A 510 -23.75 -4.86 -15.98
CA ARG A 510 -25.17 -5.04 -15.62
C ARG A 510 -25.72 -3.81 -14.91
N HIS A 511 -24.95 -3.22 -14.00
CA HIS A 511 -25.36 -2.00 -13.30
C HIS A 511 -25.56 -0.84 -14.28
N ARG A 512 -24.65 -0.67 -15.24
CA ARG A 512 -24.76 0.31 -16.33
C ARG A 512 -25.97 0.04 -17.24
N ALA A 513 -26.19 -1.22 -17.64
CA ALA A 513 -27.32 -1.61 -18.48
C ALA A 513 -28.67 -1.33 -17.81
N SER A 514 -28.70 -1.31 -16.48
CA SER A 514 -29.86 -0.96 -15.66
C SER A 514 -30.08 0.56 -15.52
N GLY A 515 -29.21 1.39 -16.12
CA GLY A 515 -29.23 2.87 -16.02
C GLY A 515 -28.35 3.44 -14.91
N GLY A 516 -27.64 2.58 -14.17
CA GLY A 516 -26.73 2.99 -13.10
C GLY A 516 -25.39 3.49 -13.63
N SER A 517 -24.59 4.10 -12.75
CA SER A 517 -23.31 4.70 -13.10
C SER A 517 -22.23 4.26 -12.11
N ALA A 518 -20.96 4.31 -12.53
CA ALA A 518 -19.86 3.94 -11.65
C ALA A 518 -18.65 4.85 -11.83
N ILE A 519 -17.98 5.18 -10.73
CA ILE A 519 -16.64 5.77 -10.70
C ILE A 519 -15.73 4.74 -10.03
N VAL A 520 -14.72 4.28 -10.77
CA VAL A 520 -13.82 3.22 -10.31
C VAL A 520 -12.39 3.73 -10.32
N SER A 521 -11.76 3.76 -9.15
CA SER A 521 -10.32 3.97 -9.03
C SER A 521 -9.60 2.64 -9.30
N ALA A 522 -8.62 2.65 -10.20
CA ALA A 522 -7.86 1.45 -10.54
C ALA A 522 -6.38 1.78 -10.79
N HIS A 523 -5.49 0.96 -10.23
CA HIS A 523 -4.05 1.01 -10.53
C HIS A 523 -3.68 0.24 -11.79
N SER A 524 -4.36 -0.87 -12.05
CA SER A 524 -4.27 -1.61 -13.31
C SER A 524 -5.50 -1.30 -14.14
N LEU A 525 -5.31 -0.55 -15.22
CA LEU A 525 -6.39 -0.20 -16.14
C LEU A 525 -6.76 -1.37 -17.06
N ALA A 526 -5.95 -2.43 -17.12
CA ALA A 526 -6.05 -3.49 -18.13
C ALA A 526 -7.42 -4.15 -18.23
N ALA A 527 -8.05 -4.48 -17.09
CA ALA A 527 -9.31 -5.19 -17.11
C ALA A 527 -10.54 -4.28 -17.18
N LEU A 528 -10.43 -3.04 -16.68
CA LEU A 528 -11.58 -2.13 -16.59
C LEU A 528 -11.64 -1.13 -17.74
N LEU A 529 -10.52 -0.82 -18.38
CA LEU A 529 -10.47 0.11 -19.51
C LEU A 529 -11.33 -0.34 -20.71
N PRO A 530 -11.45 -1.65 -21.04
CA PRO A 530 -12.35 -2.10 -22.12
C PRO A 530 -13.82 -1.78 -21.89
N ILE A 531 -14.26 -1.72 -20.63
CA ILE A 531 -15.68 -1.48 -20.27
C ILE A 531 -15.97 -0.03 -19.89
N ALA A 532 -14.93 0.79 -19.77
CA ALA A 532 -15.04 2.19 -19.38
C ALA A 532 -15.57 3.07 -20.52
N ASP A 533 -16.31 4.11 -20.16
CA ASP A 533 -16.73 5.14 -21.10
C ASP A 533 -15.71 6.27 -21.18
N SER A 534 -15.09 6.61 -20.06
CA SER A 534 -14.14 7.71 -19.95
C SER A 534 -13.09 7.45 -18.87
N VAL A 535 -11.94 8.10 -19.01
CA VAL A 535 -10.83 8.05 -18.07
C VAL A 535 -10.52 9.47 -17.61
N ALA A 536 -10.55 9.68 -16.29
CA ALA A 536 -10.10 10.89 -15.62
C ALA A 536 -8.71 10.65 -15.03
N VAL A 537 -7.72 11.40 -15.51
CA VAL A 537 -6.34 11.31 -15.04
C VAL A 537 -6.13 12.30 -13.91
N MET A 538 -5.75 11.81 -12.74
CA MET A 538 -5.45 12.62 -11.56
C MET A 538 -3.94 12.75 -11.33
N GLU A 539 -3.50 13.95 -11.00
CA GLU A 539 -2.12 14.28 -10.64
C GLU A 539 -2.12 15.37 -9.55
N ASP A 540 -1.35 15.20 -8.47
CA ASP A 540 -1.25 16.16 -7.36
C ASP A 540 -2.58 16.68 -6.80
N GLY A 541 -3.59 15.79 -6.71
CA GLY A 541 -4.91 16.12 -6.19
C GLY A 541 -5.81 16.87 -7.17
N ARG A 542 -5.50 16.84 -8.48
CA ARG A 542 -6.22 17.56 -9.53
C ARG A 542 -6.58 16.66 -10.70
N LEU A 543 -7.66 16.98 -11.39
CA LEU A 543 -7.95 16.44 -12.71
C LEU A 543 -7.04 17.11 -13.76
N LYS A 544 -6.18 16.32 -14.39
CA LYS A 544 -5.31 16.77 -15.48
C LYS A 544 -6.00 16.68 -16.83
N GLU A 545 -6.65 15.54 -17.09
CA GLU A 545 -7.32 15.25 -18.35
C GLU A 545 -8.56 14.38 -18.09
N LEU A 546 -9.61 14.57 -18.91
CA LEU A 546 -10.77 13.69 -19.01
C LEU A 546 -10.93 13.32 -20.48
N LEU A 547 -10.79 12.04 -20.79
CA LEU A 547 -10.80 11.54 -22.17
C LEU A 547 -11.79 10.38 -22.32
N PRO A 548 -12.42 10.20 -23.49
CA PRO A 548 -13.08 8.94 -23.83
C PRO A 548 -12.11 7.76 -23.67
N ALA A 549 -12.57 6.64 -23.13
CA ALA A 549 -11.70 5.49 -22.88
C ALA A 549 -10.97 4.96 -24.13
N PRO A 550 -11.61 4.89 -25.33
CA PRO A 550 -10.91 4.50 -26.55
C PRO A 550 -9.78 5.46 -26.96
N GLU A 551 -9.97 6.77 -26.74
CA GLU A 551 -8.94 7.77 -27.02
C GLU A 551 -7.77 7.65 -26.03
N TYR A 552 -8.08 7.49 -24.75
CA TYR A 552 -7.06 7.25 -23.72
C TYR A 552 -6.25 5.98 -24.02
N ALA A 553 -6.91 4.89 -24.42
CA ALA A 553 -6.25 3.65 -24.81
C ALA A 553 -5.30 3.85 -26.02
N ARG A 554 -5.73 4.56 -27.07
CA ARG A 554 -4.84 4.87 -28.21
C ARG A 554 -3.59 5.64 -27.79
N ARG A 555 -3.75 6.70 -26.99
CA ARG A 555 -2.61 7.48 -26.47
C ARG A 555 -1.67 6.63 -25.60
N LEU A 556 -2.22 5.70 -24.82
CA LEU A 556 -1.45 4.81 -23.97
C LEU A 556 -0.62 3.83 -24.80
N ALA A 557 -1.20 3.31 -25.89
CA ALA A 557 -0.48 2.48 -26.87
C ALA A 557 0.62 3.28 -27.58
N GLU A 558 0.26 4.40 -28.24
CA GLU A 558 1.17 5.24 -29.05
C GLU A 558 2.39 5.75 -28.28
N ARG A 559 2.25 6.01 -26.97
CA ARG A 559 3.38 6.42 -26.11
C ARG A 559 4.42 5.31 -25.92
N GLY A 560 4.13 4.08 -26.38
CA GLY A 560 4.88 2.88 -26.04
C GLY A 560 4.97 2.70 -24.54
N ASP A 561 3.98 3.21 -23.79
CA ASP A 561 3.99 3.15 -22.35
C ASP A 561 3.90 1.68 -22.00
N ARG A 562 4.98 1.11 -21.48
CA ARG A 562 5.01 -0.30 -21.10
C ARG A 562 3.92 -0.61 -20.08
N ALA A 563 3.35 0.39 -19.38
CA ALA A 563 2.20 0.26 -18.47
C ALA A 563 0.88 -0.04 -19.18
N ALA A 564 0.83 0.09 -20.50
CA ALA A 564 -0.29 -0.30 -21.32
C ALA A 564 -0.61 -1.80 -21.14
N PRO A 565 -1.90 -2.18 -21.16
CA PRO A 565 -2.31 -3.57 -21.13
C PRO A 565 -1.73 -4.37 -22.31
N PRO A 566 -1.30 -5.63 -22.11
CA PRO A 566 -0.74 -6.44 -23.19
C PRO A 566 -1.63 -6.60 -24.43
N PRO A 567 -2.97 -6.77 -24.32
CA PRO A 567 -3.85 -6.81 -25.50
C PRO A 567 -3.82 -5.54 -26.35
N LEU A 568 -3.65 -4.38 -25.70
CA LEU A 568 -3.58 -3.07 -26.35
C LEU A 568 -2.24 -2.88 -27.06
N LEU A 569 -1.14 -3.22 -26.38
CA LEU A 569 0.20 -3.22 -26.99
C LEU A 569 0.29 -4.21 -28.16
N ALA A 570 -0.37 -5.36 -28.06
CA ALA A 570 -0.45 -6.33 -29.15
C ALA A 570 -1.23 -5.75 -30.34
N ALA A 571 -2.36 -5.10 -30.09
CA ALA A 571 -3.14 -4.45 -31.15
C ALA A 571 -2.34 -3.39 -31.92
N GLU A 572 -1.55 -2.58 -31.22
CA GLU A 572 -0.64 -1.61 -31.84
C GLU A 572 0.49 -2.30 -32.60
N ARG A 573 1.24 -3.19 -31.93
CA ARG A 573 2.44 -3.82 -32.48
C ARG A 573 2.18 -4.66 -33.72
N PHE A 574 1.04 -5.35 -33.75
CA PHE A 574 0.63 -6.23 -34.84
C PHE A 574 -0.44 -5.60 -35.76
N GLY A 575 -0.57 -4.27 -35.74
CA GLY A 575 -1.34 -3.50 -36.74
C GLY A 575 -2.87 -3.57 -36.61
N ALA A 576 -3.44 -4.30 -35.64
CA ALA A 576 -4.89 -4.40 -35.45
C ALA A 576 -5.54 -3.06 -35.02
N ALA A 577 -4.78 -2.17 -34.38
CA ALA A 577 -5.24 -0.83 -34.02
C ALA A 577 -5.60 0.01 -35.26
N ALA A 578 -4.92 -0.20 -36.40
CA ALA A 578 -5.23 0.46 -37.67
C ALA A 578 -6.59 0.02 -38.23
N ASP A 579 -7.03 -1.21 -37.90
CA ASP A 579 -8.34 -1.77 -38.27
C ASP A 579 -9.45 -1.36 -37.29
N GLY A 580 -9.17 -0.42 -36.39
CA GLY A 580 -10.11 0.06 -35.38
C GLY A 580 -10.28 -0.87 -34.17
N ARG A 581 -9.56 -2.00 -34.12
CA ARG A 581 -9.57 -2.93 -32.97
C ARG A 581 -8.50 -2.54 -31.95
N LEU A 582 -8.91 -1.95 -30.84
CA LEU A 582 -7.99 -1.53 -29.76
C LEU A 582 -7.60 -2.66 -28.81
N TRP A 583 -8.41 -3.72 -28.75
CA TRP A 583 -8.20 -4.86 -27.87
C TRP A 583 -8.08 -6.09 -28.76
N LEU A 584 -6.91 -6.71 -28.73
CA LEU A 584 -6.66 -7.94 -29.47
C LEU A 584 -6.62 -9.09 -28.46
N GLU A 585 -7.56 -10.03 -28.57
CA GLU A 585 -7.54 -11.22 -27.72
C GLU A 585 -6.43 -12.19 -28.18
N PRO A 586 -5.90 -13.05 -27.29
CA PRO A 586 -4.83 -13.97 -27.64
C PRO A 586 -5.12 -14.86 -28.85
N GLU A 587 -6.38 -15.29 -28.99
CA GLU A 587 -6.85 -16.13 -30.09
C GLU A 587 -6.88 -15.36 -31.41
N GLU A 588 -7.31 -14.09 -31.39
CA GLU A 588 -7.30 -13.21 -32.57
C GLU A 588 -5.87 -12.84 -33.00
N LEU A 589 -4.98 -12.61 -32.03
CA LEU A 589 -3.56 -12.39 -32.29
C LEU A 589 -2.93 -13.63 -32.96
N ALA A 590 -3.24 -14.83 -32.47
CA ALA A 590 -2.77 -16.06 -33.06
C ALA A 590 -3.27 -16.25 -34.50
N GLU A 591 -4.54 -15.91 -34.77
CA GLU A 591 -5.10 -15.92 -36.14
C GLU A 591 -4.34 -14.98 -37.08
N ARG A 592 -4.10 -13.74 -36.65
CA ARG A 592 -3.34 -12.76 -37.45
C ARG A 592 -1.92 -13.21 -37.71
N LEU A 593 -1.21 -13.68 -36.68
CA LEU A 593 0.16 -14.17 -36.83
C LEU A 593 0.23 -15.39 -37.77
N ALA A 594 -0.77 -16.28 -37.73
CA ALA A 594 -0.85 -17.43 -38.61
C ALA A 594 -1.22 -17.05 -40.06
N ALA A 595 -2.05 -16.02 -40.26
CA ALA A 595 -2.52 -15.58 -41.56
C ALA A 595 -1.53 -14.65 -42.29
N ASP A 596 -1.07 -13.60 -41.61
CA ASP A 596 -0.36 -12.47 -42.22
C ASP A 596 1.16 -12.50 -41.94
N GLY A 597 1.62 -13.42 -41.07
CA GLY A 597 2.98 -13.43 -40.55
C GLY A 597 3.26 -12.25 -39.59
N PRO A 598 4.47 -12.14 -39.02
CA PRO A 598 4.81 -11.04 -38.14
C PRO A 598 4.88 -9.73 -38.96
N VAL A 599 3.94 -8.82 -38.69
CA VAL A 599 3.96 -7.47 -39.28
C VAL A 599 5.20 -6.74 -38.74
N ARG A 600 6.13 -6.38 -39.64
CA ARG A 600 7.29 -5.54 -39.33
C ARG A 600 6.85 -4.09 -39.16
N THR A 601 6.29 -3.77 -38.00
CA THR A 601 6.15 -2.38 -37.59
C THR A 601 7.44 -1.98 -36.88
N GLU A 602 8.32 -1.27 -37.58
CA GLU A 602 9.46 -0.57 -36.99
C GLU A 602 8.94 0.52 -36.03
N LEU A 603 8.50 0.12 -34.83
CA LEU A 603 8.44 1.06 -33.72
C LEU A 603 9.89 1.35 -33.35
N ALA A 604 10.28 2.61 -33.57
CA ALA A 604 11.61 3.14 -33.31
C ALA A 604 12.26 2.46 -32.09
N ALA A 605 13.41 1.84 -32.33
CA ALA A 605 14.31 1.47 -31.25
C ALA A 605 14.48 2.71 -30.35
N ALA A 606 13.91 2.66 -29.14
CA ALA A 606 14.34 3.53 -28.07
C ALA A 606 15.87 3.46 -28.01
N PRO A 607 16.61 4.56 -27.74
CA PRO A 607 18.05 4.62 -27.93
C PRO A 607 18.71 3.43 -27.26
N GLY A 608 19.12 2.46 -28.07
CA GLY A 608 19.97 1.38 -27.62
C GLY A 608 21.25 2.05 -27.16
N ILE A 609 21.54 1.92 -25.86
CA ILE A 609 22.91 2.01 -25.37
C ILE A 609 23.69 1.04 -26.25
N ALA A 610 24.49 1.63 -27.15
CA ALA A 610 25.25 0.88 -28.12
C ALA A 610 26.04 -0.21 -27.40
N ALA A 611 25.82 -1.46 -27.82
CA ALA A 611 26.77 -2.53 -27.61
C ALA A 611 28.10 -2.05 -28.21
N ALA A 612 29.00 -1.56 -27.34
CA ALA A 612 30.35 -1.23 -27.72
C ALA A 612 31.01 -2.52 -28.18
N ARG A 613 31.20 -2.63 -29.50
CA ARG A 613 32.01 -3.66 -30.13
C ARG A 613 33.39 -3.62 -29.47
N THR A 614 33.78 -4.77 -28.94
CA THR A 614 35.14 -5.11 -28.55
C THR A 614 36.07 -4.87 -29.75
N THR A 615 36.99 -3.91 -29.62
CA THR A 615 38.22 -3.86 -30.41
C THR A 615 39.39 -4.06 -29.47
N ASP A 616 40.27 -4.95 -29.90
CA ASP A 616 41.39 -5.55 -29.19
C ASP A 616 42.40 -4.58 -28.56
N GLY A 617 42.99 -5.04 -27.44
CA GLY A 617 44.41 -4.80 -27.12
C GLY A 617 44.75 -3.88 -25.94
N VAL A 618 45.66 -4.38 -25.07
CA VAL A 618 46.63 -3.66 -24.18
C VAL A 618 46.16 -3.51 -22.69
N PRO A 619 47.04 -3.72 -21.67
CA PRO A 619 46.96 -4.86 -20.75
C PRO A 619 46.63 -4.48 -19.29
N ALA A 620 46.57 -5.50 -18.44
CA ALA A 620 46.25 -5.47 -17.01
C ALA A 620 46.85 -4.28 -16.21
N GLY A 621 45.97 -3.46 -15.65
CA GLY A 621 46.26 -2.44 -14.64
C GLY A 621 45.08 -2.29 -13.67
N GLN A 622 45.37 -2.28 -12.37
CA GLN A 622 44.43 -2.36 -11.23
C GLN A 622 43.32 -1.29 -11.25
N PRO A 623 42.11 -1.58 -10.70
CA PRO A 623 40.97 -0.67 -10.75
C PRO A 623 41.14 0.50 -9.77
N SER A 624 41.19 1.72 -10.30
CA SER A 624 40.99 2.97 -9.56
C SER A 624 39.61 3.57 -9.90
N ALA A 625 38.92 4.05 -8.88
CA ALA A 625 37.51 4.48 -8.91
C ALA A 625 37.24 5.65 -9.89
N PRO A 626 36.09 5.69 -10.60
CA PRO A 626 35.77 6.80 -11.49
C PRO A 626 35.10 7.96 -10.73
N ARG A 627 35.60 9.18 -10.99
CA ARG A 627 35.00 10.46 -10.57
C ARG A 627 33.80 10.81 -11.45
N ARG A 628 32.79 11.39 -10.80
CA ARG A 628 31.48 11.83 -11.30
C ARG A 628 31.58 12.99 -12.31
N SER A 629 30.72 12.98 -13.32
CA SER A 629 30.14 14.19 -13.93
C SER A 629 28.74 13.89 -14.44
N GLY A 630 27.73 14.16 -13.61
CA GLY A 630 26.32 14.19 -13.99
C GLY A 630 25.87 15.59 -14.41
N PRO A 631 24.65 15.74 -14.98
CA PRO A 631 24.10 17.02 -15.40
C PRO A 631 23.77 17.93 -14.20
N ALA A 632 23.76 19.24 -14.44
CA ALA A 632 23.74 20.30 -13.43
C ALA A 632 22.53 20.24 -12.47
N PRO A 633 22.73 20.56 -11.17
CA PRO A 633 21.69 20.46 -10.15
C PRO A 633 20.71 21.64 -10.26
N VAL A 634 19.41 21.33 -10.30
CA VAL A 634 18.37 22.28 -9.91
C VAL A 634 18.44 22.42 -8.39
N ALA A 635 19.03 23.53 -7.95
CA ALA A 635 19.16 23.87 -6.54
C ALA A 635 17.80 24.27 -5.96
N ALA A 636 17.20 23.38 -5.18
CA ALA A 636 16.17 23.69 -4.20
C ALA A 636 16.37 22.83 -2.94
N SER A 637 17.25 23.31 -2.08
CA SER A 637 17.23 23.21 -0.61
C SER A 637 16.93 21.85 0.04
N ALA A 638 17.84 20.89 -0.13
CA ALA A 638 18.04 19.77 0.80
C ALA A 638 19.09 20.16 1.87
N GLU A 639 18.81 21.20 2.67
CA GLU A 639 19.63 21.52 3.85
C GLU A 639 19.40 20.47 4.96
N THR A 640 20.16 19.37 4.86
CA THR A 640 20.76 18.60 5.97
C THR A 640 20.00 18.60 7.31
N LEU A 641 19.11 17.62 7.50
CA LEU A 641 18.58 17.29 8.83
C LEU A 641 19.10 15.91 9.29
N LEU A 642 19.91 15.98 10.37
CA LEU A 642 20.84 15.02 11.00
C LEU A 642 22.31 15.20 10.52
N PRO A 643 23.35 15.37 11.37
CA PRO A 643 23.50 15.80 12.77
C PRO A 643 23.74 17.33 12.97
N ASP A 644 23.69 18.12 11.89
CA ASP A 644 23.92 19.58 11.92
C ASP A 644 22.69 20.41 11.53
N SER A 645 21.53 20.01 12.05
CA SER A 645 20.22 20.62 11.78
C SER A 645 20.04 22.08 12.22
N GLY A 646 21.06 22.76 12.75
CA GLY A 646 20.94 24.07 13.43
C GLY A 646 20.09 24.06 14.73
N LEU A 647 19.27 23.03 14.95
CA LEU A 647 18.38 22.86 16.10
C LEU A 647 19.15 22.48 17.39
N PRO A 648 18.75 23.03 18.55
CA PRO A 648 19.38 22.71 19.83
C PRO A 648 19.24 21.23 20.22
N ASP A 649 20.16 20.74 21.05
CA ASP A 649 20.17 19.38 21.59
C ASP A 649 18.90 19.14 22.44
N PRO A 650 18.14 18.06 22.18
CA PRO A 650 16.93 17.73 22.92
C PRO A 650 17.11 17.67 24.44
N ARG A 651 18.28 17.23 24.92
CA ARG A 651 18.56 17.12 26.35
C ARG A 651 18.67 18.50 26.99
N ALA A 652 19.32 19.44 26.30
CA ALA A 652 19.41 20.82 26.73
C ALA A 652 18.04 21.50 26.72
N LEU A 653 17.21 21.20 25.72
CA LEU A 653 15.82 21.67 25.65
C LEU A 653 14.95 21.14 26.79
N ILE A 654 14.98 19.82 27.07
CA ILE A 654 14.23 19.21 28.18
C ILE A 654 14.71 19.77 29.52
N ALA A 655 16.02 19.88 29.73
CA ALA A 655 16.57 20.46 30.95
C ALA A 655 16.16 21.93 31.13
N SER A 656 16.20 22.72 30.05
CA SER A 656 15.74 24.12 30.05
C SER A 656 14.25 24.23 30.40
N TYR A 657 13.42 23.36 29.81
CA TYR A 657 11.99 23.28 30.11
C TYR A 657 11.72 22.92 31.58
N LEU A 658 12.39 21.90 32.12
CA LEU A 658 12.24 21.48 33.51
C LEU A 658 12.66 22.60 34.47
N LEU A 659 13.74 23.30 34.15
CA LEU A 659 14.29 24.34 35.00
C LEU A 659 13.39 25.58 35.03
N VAL A 660 12.94 26.08 33.87
CA VAL A 660 11.96 27.18 33.82
C VAL A 660 10.62 26.75 34.42
N GLY A 661 10.15 25.54 34.11
CA GLY A 661 8.91 24.98 34.64
C GLY A 661 8.91 24.86 36.17
N ALA A 662 10.03 24.49 36.78
CA ALA A 662 10.20 24.50 38.24
C ALA A 662 10.10 25.92 38.81
N GLY A 663 10.66 26.92 38.12
CA GLY A 663 10.53 28.33 38.49
C GLY A 663 9.09 28.83 38.46
N ILE A 664 8.32 28.41 37.44
CA ILE A 664 6.89 28.71 37.32
C ILE A 664 6.11 28.02 38.46
N MET A 665 6.40 26.75 38.74
CA MET A 665 5.74 26.00 39.81
C MET A 665 6.02 26.56 41.22
N ALA A 666 7.19 27.16 41.41
CA ALA A 666 7.57 27.79 42.67
C ALA A 666 6.86 29.11 42.96
N GLN A 667 6.14 29.69 41.98
CA GLN A 667 5.43 30.97 42.16
C GLN A 667 4.25 30.84 43.12
N ASP A 668 4.18 31.78 44.06
CA ASP A 668 3.09 32.02 45.02
C ASP A 668 2.47 33.43 44.87
N ARG A 669 3.01 34.28 44.00
CA ARG A 669 2.52 35.64 43.71
C ARG A 669 2.19 35.87 42.23
N TRP A 670 1.25 36.79 41.98
CA TRP A 670 0.79 37.16 40.63
C TRP A 670 1.87 37.74 39.71
N PRO A 671 2.79 38.64 40.14
CA PRO A 671 3.75 39.25 39.24
C PRO A 671 4.65 38.23 38.53
N GLY A 672 5.20 37.27 39.27
CA GLY A 672 6.03 36.21 38.68
C GLY A 672 5.24 35.25 37.80
N LEU A 673 3.98 34.95 38.14
CA LEU A 673 3.11 34.13 37.28
C LEU A 673 2.71 34.87 35.98
N LEU A 674 2.43 36.17 36.04
CA LEU A 674 2.13 36.98 34.86
C LEU A 674 3.34 37.08 33.92
N LEU A 675 4.55 37.25 34.48
CA LEU A 675 5.79 37.21 33.70
C LEU A 675 5.99 35.84 33.02
N ALA A 676 5.75 34.75 33.74
CA ALA A 676 5.80 33.40 33.19
C ALA A 676 4.79 33.18 32.04
N LEU A 677 3.54 33.61 32.23
CA LEU A 677 2.50 33.54 31.20
C LEU A 677 2.85 34.39 29.98
N ALA A 678 3.37 35.61 30.18
CA ALA A 678 3.80 36.49 29.09
C ALA A 678 4.96 35.86 28.30
N GLY A 679 5.95 35.27 28.98
CA GLY A 679 7.05 34.55 28.35
C GLY A 679 6.58 33.33 27.56
N ALA A 680 5.71 32.51 28.15
CA ALA A 680 5.15 31.34 27.48
C ALA A 680 4.27 31.74 26.27
N ALA A 681 3.48 32.81 26.40
CA ALA A 681 2.67 33.36 25.31
C ALA A 681 3.53 33.95 24.19
N LEU A 682 4.63 34.64 24.50
CA LEU A 682 5.57 35.15 23.50
C LEU A 682 6.20 34.01 22.71
N LEU A 683 6.69 32.98 23.39
CA LEU A 683 7.21 31.76 22.74
C LEU A 683 6.14 31.09 21.87
N ALA A 684 4.89 31.08 22.33
CA ALA A 684 3.77 30.56 21.56
C ALA A 684 3.44 31.41 20.32
N ILE A 685 3.50 32.73 20.42
CA ILE A 685 3.23 33.65 19.30
C ILE A 685 4.34 33.55 18.23
N LEU A 686 5.60 33.46 18.65
CA LEU A 686 6.74 33.25 17.75
C LEU A 686 6.61 31.94 16.94
N GLN A 687 5.86 30.97 17.45
CA GLN A 687 5.57 29.69 16.79
C GLN A 687 4.11 29.56 16.34
N ARG A 688 3.42 30.68 16.06
CA ARG A 688 1.99 30.71 15.72
C ARG A 688 1.59 29.74 14.60
N GLU A 689 2.46 29.51 13.62
CA GLU A 689 2.20 28.62 12.48
C GLU A 689 2.11 27.14 12.88
N ARG A 690 2.74 26.75 14.00
CA ARG A 690 2.77 25.35 14.49
C ARG A 690 1.80 25.11 15.67
N ILE A 691 1.34 26.17 16.35
CA ILE A 691 0.46 26.08 17.53
C ILE A 691 -1.03 26.03 17.17
N GLY A 692 -1.40 26.29 15.92
CA GLY A 692 -2.80 26.22 15.45
C GLY A 692 -3.52 24.91 15.84
N LEU A 693 -2.77 23.80 15.93
CA LEU A 693 -3.28 22.49 16.35
C LEU A 693 -3.69 22.43 17.84
N TYR A 694 -2.98 23.16 18.71
CA TYR A 694 -3.15 23.12 20.16
C TYR A 694 -3.95 24.30 20.71
N LEU A 695 -4.21 25.32 19.89
CA LEU A 695 -5.00 26.49 20.28
C LEU A 695 -6.42 26.14 20.77
N PRO A 696 -7.15 25.15 20.20
CA PRO A 696 -8.43 24.70 20.75
C PRO A 696 -8.29 24.11 22.17
N LEU A 697 -7.21 23.37 22.43
CA LEU A 697 -6.93 22.79 23.74
C LEU A 697 -6.61 23.87 24.77
N ALA A 698 -5.78 24.85 24.40
CA ALA A 698 -5.44 25.98 25.26
C ALA A 698 -6.67 26.84 25.60
N ARG A 699 -7.55 27.11 24.61
CA ARG A 699 -8.83 27.78 24.81
C ARG A 699 -9.76 26.97 25.72
N GLY A 700 -9.85 25.66 25.51
CA GLY A 700 -10.63 24.75 26.35
C GLY A 700 -10.17 24.78 27.80
N TYR A 701 -8.87 24.70 28.05
CA TYR A 701 -8.30 24.81 29.39
C TYR A 701 -8.57 26.17 30.04
N ALA A 702 -8.44 27.28 29.29
CA ALA A 702 -8.71 28.61 29.82
C ALA A 702 -10.18 28.76 30.24
N VAL A 703 -11.13 28.31 29.41
CA VAL A 703 -12.57 28.30 29.74
C VAL A 703 -12.83 27.41 30.96
N PHE A 704 -12.24 26.22 31.00
CA PHE A 704 -12.34 25.32 32.14
C PHE A 704 -11.81 25.97 33.43
N ALA A 705 -10.66 26.62 33.37
CA ALA A 705 -10.05 27.27 34.52
C ALA A 705 -10.88 28.44 35.05
N LEU A 706 -11.43 29.28 34.15
CA LEU A 706 -12.34 30.36 34.52
C LEU A 706 -13.64 29.82 35.12
N THR A 707 -14.20 28.75 34.55
CA THR A 707 -15.42 28.12 35.06
C THR A 707 -15.19 27.53 36.45
N LEU A 708 -14.09 26.80 36.66
CA LEU A 708 -13.76 26.19 37.95
C LEU A 708 -13.44 27.27 39.00
N ALA A 709 -12.77 28.35 38.63
CA ALA A 709 -12.54 29.49 39.51
C ALA A 709 -13.85 30.17 39.91
N ALA A 710 -14.79 30.36 38.98
CA ALA A 710 -16.10 30.91 39.27
C ALA A 710 -16.88 30.00 40.24
N VAL A 711 -16.87 28.68 40.02
CA VAL A 711 -17.52 27.70 40.90
C VAL A 711 -16.87 27.70 42.30
N ALA A 712 -15.54 27.73 42.38
CA ALA A 712 -14.81 27.76 43.65
C ALA A 712 -15.05 29.04 44.47
N GLY A 713 -15.47 30.13 43.82
CA GLY A 713 -15.86 31.37 44.50
C GLY A 713 -17.27 31.35 45.09
N ILE A 714 -18.11 30.36 44.77
CA ILE A 714 -19.50 30.31 45.27
C ILE A 714 -19.51 29.70 46.68
N GLN A 715 -19.89 30.50 47.68
CA GLN A 715 -20.27 30.01 49.00
C GLN A 715 -21.77 29.76 49.04
N LEU A 716 -22.23 28.65 49.64
CA LEU A 716 -23.65 28.26 49.66
C LEU A 716 -24.37 28.66 50.95
N SER A 717 -23.66 29.06 52.01
CA SER A 717 -24.28 29.36 53.31
C SER A 717 -23.40 30.30 54.15
N PRO A 718 -23.70 31.62 54.17
CA PRO A 718 -24.66 32.34 53.33
C PRO A 718 -24.23 32.39 51.84
N PRO A 719 -25.16 32.59 50.89
CA PRO A 719 -24.83 32.72 49.48
C PRO A 719 -24.02 33.99 49.21
N ALA A 720 -22.73 33.83 48.94
CA ALA A 720 -21.80 34.92 48.68
C ALA A 720 -20.75 34.49 47.64
N PHE A 721 -20.15 35.48 46.97
CA PHE A 721 -19.02 35.24 46.07
C PHE A 721 -17.72 35.64 46.75
N GLU A 722 -16.88 34.66 47.08
CA GLU A 722 -15.56 34.88 47.66
C GLU A 722 -14.53 35.03 46.54
N ALA A 723 -14.25 36.27 46.18
CA ALA A 723 -13.27 36.60 45.13
C ALA A 723 -11.86 36.03 45.43
N ALA A 724 -11.50 35.89 46.71
CA ALA A 724 -10.22 35.32 47.12
C ALA A 724 -10.11 33.82 46.78
N ALA A 725 -11.15 33.03 47.04
CA ALA A 725 -11.20 31.60 46.70
C ALA A 725 -11.18 31.38 45.18
N ALA A 726 -11.92 32.20 44.44
CA ALA A 726 -11.89 32.20 42.97
C ALA A 726 -10.50 32.57 42.43
N ALA A 727 -9.88 33.63 42.95
CA ALA A 727 -8.54 34.07 42.55
C ALA A 727 -7.46 33.02 42.88
N GLN A 728 -7.54 32.35 44.03
CA GLN A 728 -6.61 31.30 44.41
C GLN A 728 -6.72 30.07 43.50
N THR A 729 -7.94 29.70 43.13
CA THR A 729 -8.20 28.62 42.17
C THR A 729 -7.68 28.99 40.79
N LEU A 730 -7.98 30.20 40.32
CA LEU A 730 -7.48 30.71 39.05
C LEU A 730 -5.95 30.76 39.02
N PHE A 731 -5.30 31.17 40.11
CA PHE A 731 -3.84 31.19 40.24
C PHE A 731 -3.23 29.79 40.09
N LYS A 732 -3.75 28.79 40.83
CA LYS A 732 -3.29 27.39 40.74
C LYS A 732 -3.42 26.83 39.32
N LEU A 733 -4.56 27.07 38.67
CA LEU A 733 -4.81 26.58 37.31
C LEU A 733 -3.98 27.32 36.27
N SER A 734 -3.78 28.63 36.43
CA SER A 734 -2.95 29.45 35.55
C SER A 734 -1.46 29.09 35.65
N ARG A 735 -1.00 28.65 36.83
CA ARG A 735 0.34 28.12 37.03
C ARG A 735 0.59 26.84 36.24
N LEU A 736 -0.36 25.89 36.31
CA LEU A 736 -0.33 24.68 35.48
C LEU A 736 -0.42 25.01 33.98
N PHE A 737 -1.24 25.99 33.62
CA PHE A 737 -1.39 26.46 32.26
C PHE A 737 -0.11 27.06 31.68
N ALA A 738 0.63 27.84 32.47
CA ALA A 738 1.90 28.43 32.06
C ALA A 738 2.95 27.36 31.72
N VAL A 739 3.04 26.30 32.53
CA VAL A 739 3.92 25.15 32.23
C VAL A 739 3.45 24.39 30.99
N LEU A 740 2.14 24.18 30.83
CA LEU A 740 1.58 23.56 29.64
C LEU A 740 1.91 24.38 28.37
N LEU A 741 1.72 25.70 28.40
CA LEU A 741 2.04 26.62 27.30
C LEU A 741 3.53 26.62 26.96
N LEU A 742 4.40 26.56 27.97
CA LEU A 742 5.85 26.46 27.79
C LEU A 742 6.23 25.15 27.06
N GLY A 743 5.51 24.06 27.31
CA GLY A 743 5.74 22.76 26.68
C GLY A 743 5.30 22.68 25.22
N LEU A 744 4.41 23.55 24.76
CA LEU A 744 3.90 23.53 23.38
C LEU A 744 5.02 23.79 22.32
N PRO A 745 5.85 24.84 22.45
CA PRO A 745 7.08 25.03 21.67
C PRO A 745 8.06 23.85 21.66
N LEU A 746 8.10 23.06 22.74
CA LEU A 746 9.06 21.97 22.89
C LEU A 746 8.69 20.78 21.99
N LEU A 747 7.39 20.50 21.85
CA LEU A 747 6.88 19.41 21.02
C LEU A 747 7.16 19.63 19.52
N SER A 748 7.27 20.88 19.08
CA SER A 748 7.59 21.21 17.67
C SER A 748 9.10 21.20 17.37
N LEU A 749 9.95 21.32 18.39
CA LEU A 749 11.41 21.38 18.28
C LEU A 749 12.09 20.03 18.55
N LEU A 750 11.33 19.04 19.01
CA LEU A 750 11.79 17.69 19.33
C LEU A 750 11.21 16.67 18.33
N PRO A 751 11.82 16.49 17.14
CA PRO A 751 11.49 15.36 16.29
C PRO A 751 11.58 14.04 17.08
N PRO A 752 10.63 13.11 16.92
CA PRO A 752 10.58 11.85 17.68
C PRO A 752 11.93 11.10 17.70
N PHE A 753 12.63 11.06 16.56
CA PHE A 753 13.93 10.42 16.45
C PHE A 753 15.03 11.05 17.31
N ARG A 754 15.08 12.40 17.36
CA ARG A 754 16.08 13.10 18.20
C ARG A 754 15.75 12.91 19.68
N LEU A 755 14.46 12.86 20.03
CA LEU A 755 14.02 12.53 21.39
C LEU A 755 14.39 11.09 21.76
N GLN A 756 14.22 10.13 20.87
CA GLN A 756 14.66 8.75 21.06
C GLN A 756 16.17 8.68 21.29
N ARG A 757 16.99 9.37 20.47
CA ARG A 757 18.45 9.43 20.66
C ARG A 757 18.86 10.08 21.97
N ALA A 758 18.18 11.14 22.36
CA ALA A 758 18.42 11.81 23.62
C ALA A 758 18.10 10.90 24.80
N ALA A 759 16.97 10.18 24.76
CA ALA A 759 16.61 9.17 25.75
C ALA A 759 17.66 8.04 25.80
N ASP A 760 18.11 7.53 24.65
CA ASP A 760 19.12 6.46 24.59
C ASP A 760 20.45 6.90 25.22
N GLN A 761 20.91 8.11 24.93
CA GLN A 761 22.13 8.64 25.51
C GLN A 761 22.00 9.01 27.00
N LEU A 762 20.86 9.55 27.43
CA LEU A 762 20.59 9.91 28.83
C LEU A 762 20.47 8.67 29.71
N LEU A 763 19.80 7.63 29.23
CA LEU A 763 19.54 6.41 29.99
C LEU A 763 20.70 5.43 29.93
N ARG A 764 21.64 5.56 28.98
CA ARG A 764 22.80 4.64 28.82
C ARG A 764 23.59 4.34 30.10
N PRO A 765 23.82 5.27 31.05
CA PRO A 765 24.47 4.94 32.32
C PRO A 765 23.73 3.89 33.13
N LEU A 766 22.40 3.79 32.99
CA LEU A 766 21.55 2.81 33.67
C LEU A 766 21.78 1.38 33.19
N VAL A 767 22.41 1.18 32.01
CA VAL A 767 22.82 -0.15 31.54
C VAL A 767 23.78 -0.82 32.55
N ARG A 768 24.61 -0.03 33.24
CA ARG A 768 25.51 -0.55 34.30
C ARG A 768 24.74 -1.13 35.49
N PHE A 769 23.49 -0.75 35.67
CA PHE A 769 22.60 -1.21 36.73
C PHE A 769 21.62 -2.29 36.24
N GLY A 770 21.87 -2.91 35.08
CA GLY A 770 21.02 -3.97 34.52
C GLY A 770 19.72 -3.48 33.87
N VAL A 771 19.52 -2.17 33.70
CA VAL A 771 18.32 -1.64 33.04
C VAL A 771 18.41 -1.85 31.52
N PRO A 772 17.40 -2.45 30.87
CA PRO A 772 17.41 -2.72 29.44
C PRO A 772 17.08 -1.46 28.62
N VAL A 773 18.01 -0.50 28.59
CA VAL A 773 17.83 0.81 27.96
C VAL A 773 17.42 0.70 26.48
N SER A 774 17.98 -0.24 25.73
CA SER A 774 17.62 -0.46 24.32
C SER A 774 16.15 -0.86 24.12
N ARG A 775 15.58 -1.64 25.05
CA ARG A 775 14.16 -2.02 25.01
C ARG A 775 13.26 -0.83 25.34
N LEU A 776 13.67 0.02 26.28
CA LEU A 776 12.95 1.25 26.63
C LEU A 776 12.96 2.25 25.48
N THR A 777 14.10 2.47 24.83
CA THR A 777 14.23 3.45 23.73
C THR A 777 13.53 2.97 22.48
N LEU A 778 13.46 1.65 22.24
CA LEU A 778 12.59 1.05 21.24
C LEU A 778 11.11 1.32 21.57
N SER A 779 10.68 1.05 22.80
CA SER A 779 9.29 1.25 23.23
C SER A 779 8.82 2.69 23.03
N ILE A 780 9.69 3.67 23.31
CA ILE A 780 9.40 5.09 23.06
C ILE A 780 9.22 5.38 21.57
N SER A 781 10.09 4.83 20.71
CA SER A 781 10.00 4.99 19.25
C SER A 781 8.72 4.36 18.69
N LEU A 782 8.40 3.14 19.12
CA LEU A 782 7.16 2.47 18.76
C LEU A 782 5.94 3.28 19.21
N LEU A 783 5.95 3.87 20.42
CA LEU A 783 4.84 4.70 20.88
C LEU A 783 4.60 5.92 19.98
N PHE A 784 5.66 6.62 19.58
CA PHE A 784 5.54 7.75 18.65
C PHE A 784 5.11 7.33 17.25
N ARG A 785 5.51 6.14 16.80
CA ARG A 785 5.08 5.57 15.51
C ARG A 785 3.63 5.13 15.52
N PHE A 786 3.19 4.44 16.58
CA PHE A 786 1.88 3.82 16.64
C PHE A 786 0.78 4.76 17.09
N LEU A 787 1.06 5.77 17.91
CA LEU A 787 -0.01 6.69 18.34
C LEU A 787 -0.74 7.36 17.15
N PRO A 788 -0.05 7.89 16.11
CA PRO A 788 -0.70 8.37 14.91
C PRO A 788 -1.38 7.26 14.08
N LEU A 789 -0.81 6.06 14.04
CA LEU A 789 -1.43 4.89 13.37
C LEU A 789 -2.74 4.49 14.04
N LEU A 790 -2.80 4.44 15.37
CA LEU A 790 -4.02 4.17 16.15
C LEU A 790 -5.10 5.24 15.87
N ALA A 791 -4.70 6.51 15.80
CA ALA A 791 -5.59 7.59 15.39
C ALA A 791 -6.04 7.48 13.92
N GLY A 792 -5.19 6.94 13.03
CA GLY A 792 -5.53 6.60 11.65
C GLY A 792 -6.57 5.48 11.57
N GLU A 793 -6.35 4.39 12.30
CA GLU A 793 -7.27 3.26 12.43
C GLU A 793 -8.65 3.69 12.95
N TRP A 794 -8.67 4.51 14.00
CA TRP A 794 -9.91 5.08 14.50
C TRP A 794 -10.65 5.89 13.44
N ARG A 795 -9.92 6.73 12.69
CA ARG A 795 -10.50 7.50 11.57
C ARG A 795 -11.04 6.59 10.48
N ARG A 796 -10.33 5.51 10.12
CA ARG A 796 -10.76 4.53 9.11
C ARG A 796 -12.10 3.90 9.50
N TYR A 797 -12.22 3.31 10.68
CA TYR A 797 -13.47 2.70 11.14
C TYR A 797 -14.61 3.72 11.28
N SER A 798 -14.30 4.95 11.70
CA SER A 798 -15.30 6.03 11.72
C SER A 798 -15.86 6.36 10.33
N ARG A 799 -15.01 6.35 9.29
CA ARG A 799 -15.41 6.61 7.90
C ARG A 799 -16.24 5.46 7.34
N ILE A 800 -15.81 4.23 7.54
CA ILE A 800 -16.55 3.05 7.06
C ILE A 800 -17.95 3.03 7.70
N ALA A 801 -18.06 3.27 9.01
CA ALA A 801 -19.35 3.34 9.69
C ALA A 801 -20.23 4.47 9.15
N ALA A 802 -19.64 5.63 8.79
CA ALA A 802 -20.35 6.74 8.17
C ALA A 802 -20.79 6.46 6.73
N ALA A 803 -19.95 5.77 5.95
CA ALA A 803 -20.22 5.40 4.56
C ALA A 803 -21.40 4.43 4.45
N ARG A 804 -21.39 3.38 5.28
CA ARG A 804 -22.47 2.38 5.35
C ARG A 804 -23.72 2.93 6.04
N GLY A 805 -23.55 3.75 7.09
CA GLY A 805 -24.65 4.34 7.85
C GLY A 805 -25.30 5.57 7.20
N LYS A 806 -24.72 6.10 6.09
CA LYS A 806 -25.16 7.32 5.40
C LYS A 806 -25.42 8.48 6.38
N LEU A 807 -24.43 8.71 7.24
CA LEU A 807 -24.55 9.67 8.34
C LEU A 807 -24.45 11.11 7.85
N ALA A 808 -25.47 11.92 8.14
CA ALA A 808 -25.42 13.38 7.99
C ALA A 808 -24.63 14.06 9.13
N ALA A 809 -23.51 13.47 9.54
CA ALA A 809 -22.63 13.97 10.58
C ALA A 809 -21.41 14.66 9.96
N ARG A 810 -20.75 15.53 10.73
CA ARG A 810 -19.48 16.11 10.29
C ARG A 810 -18.42 15.00 10.16
N PRO A 811 -17.65 14.94 9.06
CA PRO A 811 -16.54 14.00 8.90
C PRO A 811 -15.65 13.91 10.14
N GLY A 812 -15.33 12.68 10.57
CA GLY A 812 -14.48 12.41 11.74
C GLY A 812 -15.18 12.46 13.11
N LYS A 813 -16.48 12.82 13.17
CA LYS A 813 -17.28 12.71 14.42
C LYS A 813 -18.22 11.52 14.35
N VAL A 814 -18.05 10.58 15.28
CA VAL A 814 -18.93 9.42 15.44
C VAL A 814 -19.98 9.72 16.52
N PRO A 815 -21.29 9.58 16.23
CA PRO A 815 -22.32 9.68 17.26
C PRO A 815 -22.13 8.61 18.35
N ALA A 816 -22.32 8.97 19.62
CA ALA A 816 -22.12 8.06 20.75
C ALA A 816 -22.90 6.73 20.63
N ALA A 817 -24.10 6.77 20.02
CA ALA A 817 -24.92 5.59 19.76
C ALA A 817 -24.28 4.55 18.82
N MET A 818 -23.23 4.91 18.08
CA MET A 818 -22.45 4.00 17.23
C MET A 818 -21.13 3.55 17.85
N LEU A 819 -20.73 4.12 18.99
CA LEU A 819 -19.45 3.82 19.62
C LEU A 819 -19.32 2.33 19.95
N SER A 820 -20.36 1.72 20.51
CA SER A 820 -20.37 0.30 20.86
C SER A 820 -20.18 -0.64 19.66
N ARG A 821 -20.49 -0.19 18.44
CA ARG A 821 -20.36 -0.97 17.21
C ARG A 821 -19.00 -0.82 16.55
N ILE A 822 -18.33 0.31 16.77
CA ILE A 822 -17.01 0.61 16.20
C ILE A 822 -15.88 0.12 17.10
N VAL A 823 -16.10 0.11 18.43
CA VAL A 823 -15.05 -0.24 19.40
C VAL A 823 -14.56 -1.68 19.23
N LEU A 824 -15.44 -2.67 19.09
CA LEU A 824 -15.01 -4.07 18.97
C LEU A 824 -14.15 -4.32 17.71
N PRO A 825 -14.56 -3.88 16.51
CA PRO A 825 -13.76 -4.00 15.28
C PRO A 825 -12.45 -3.25 15.35
N PHE A 826 -12.48 -2.04 15.92
CA PHE A 826 -11.28 -1.27 16.16
C PHE A 826 -10.30 -2.05 17.05
N LEU A 827 -10.76 -2.61 18.18
CA LEU A 827 -9.95 -3.44 19.07
C LEU A 827 -9.38 -4.68 18.35
N LEU A 828 -10.19 -5.38 17.55
CA LEU A 828 -9.71 -6.53 16.76
C LEU A 828 -8.64 -6.10 15.75
N SER A 829 -8.82 -4.94 15.12
CA SER A 829 -7.81 -4.35 14.23
C SER A 829 -6.53 -4.00 14.97
N LEU A 830 -6.64 -3.52 16.22
CA LEU A 830 -5.47 -3.21 17.04
C LEU A 830 -4.69 -4.47 17.40
N ILE A 831 -5.37 -5.58 17.69
CA ILE A 831 -4.73 -6.87 17.96
C ILE A 831 -3.98 -7.33 16.70
N ARG A 832 -4.64 -7.35 15.53
CA ARG A 832 -4.01 -7.73 14.27
C ARG A 832 -2.84 -6.84 13.88
N LEU A 833 -2.98 -5.53 14.08
CA LEU A 833 -1.89 -4.58 13.86
C LEU A 833 -0.72 -4.88 14.81
N GLY A 834 -0.99 -5.23 16.06
CA GLY A 834 0.01 -5.67 17.02
C GLY A 834 0.78 -6.90 16.53
N ASP A 835 0.08 -7.93 16.03
CA ASP A 835 0.71 -9.13 15.46
C ASP A 835 1.57 -8.80 14.24
N ALA A 836 1.04 -8.00 13.29
CA ALA A 836 1.78 -7.59 12.10
C ALA A 836 3.04 -6.76 12.43
N VAL A 837 2.97 -5.92 13.47
CA VAL A 837 4.09 -5.14 13.98
C VAL A 837 5.13 -6.05 14.64
N ALA A 838 4.70 -7.06 15.40
CA ALA A 838 5.60 -8.04 15.98
C ALA A 838 6.35 -8.80 14.88
N ASP A 839 5.64 -9.32 13.88
CA ASP A 839 6.21 -9.97 12.69
C ASP A 839 7.23 -9.05 11.98
N ALA A 840 6.88 -7.77 11.78
CA ALA A 840 7.76 -6.80 11.12
C ALA A 840 9.00 -6.43 11.96
N LEU A 841 8.89 -6.40 13.28
CA LEU A 841 10.03 -6.17 14.17
C LEU A 841 10.95 -7.39 14.17
N GLU A 842 10.42 -8.60 14.28
CA GLU A 842 11.22 -9.83 14.19
C GLU A 842 11.92 -9.94 12.83
N ALA A 843 11.21 -9.66 11.73
CA ALA A 843 11.74 -9.61 10.37
C ALA A 843 12.97 -8.70 10.20
N ARG A 844 13.05 -7.64 11.00
CA ARG A 844 14.14 -6.65 10.96
C ARG A 844 15.23 -6.94 12.00
N GLY A 845 15.18 -8.11 12.64
CA GLY A 845 16.17 -8.55 13.63
C GLY A 845 15.99 -7.90 15.00
N PHE A 846 14.86 -7.26 15.28
CA PHE A 846 14.56 -6.82 16.65
C PHE A 846 14.33 -8.06 17.53
N GLY A 847 14.76 -8.02 18.79
CA GLY A 847 14.60 -9.12 19.75
C GLY A 847 15.68 -10.21 19.70
N HIS A 848 16.48 -10.30 18.63
CA HIS A 848 17.56 -11.28 18.50
C HIS A 848 18.83 -10.84 19.27
N GLY A 849 19.37 -11.75 20.08
CA GLY A 849 20.42 -11.46 21.07
C GLY A 849 21.78 -11.04 20.49
N ALA A 850 22.49 -10.20 21.24
CA ALA A 850 23.92 -9.86 21.14
C ALA A 850 24.44 -9.15 19.87
N ALA A 851 23.61 -8.71 18.93
CA ALA A 851 24.06 -7.72 17.96
C ALA A 851 24.26 -6.36 18.65
N VAL A 852 25.50 -5.86 18.69
CA VAL A 852 25.80 -4.50 19.14
C VAL A 852 25.08 -3.54 18.19
N LYS A 853 23.95 -2.98 18.64
CA LYS A 853 23.27 -1.88 17.94
C LYS A 853 24.31 -0.80 17.62
N THR A 854 24.59 -0.60 16.34
CA THR A 854 25.40 0.52 15.90
C THR A 854 24.55 1.78 15.94
N SER A 855 25.17 2.95 16.11
CA SER A 855 24.46 4.22 16.12
C SER A 855 24.95 5.05 14.94
N ALA A 856 24.04 5.46 14.06
CA ALA A 856 24.34 6.27 12.89
C ALA A 856 25.03 7.59 13.26
N PHE A 857 24.67 8.16 14.41
CA PHE A 857 25.35 9.34 14.96
C PHE A 857 25.18 9.43 16.48
N ARG A 858 25.89 10.37 17.10
CA ARG A 858 25.74 10.73 18.52
C ARG A 858 25.42 12.22 18.64
N LEU A 859 24.43 12.58 19.46
CA LEU A 859 24.18 13.98 19.81
C LEU A 859 25.35 14.54 20.63
N ARG A 860 25.82 15.72 20.25
CA ARG A 860 26.87 16.47 20.94
C ARG A 860 26.31 17.83 21.35
N LEU A 861 26.59 18.25 22.58
CA LEU A 861 26.25 19.59 23.07
C LEU A 861 27.08 20.62 22.31
N LYS A 862 26.40 21.58 21.67
CA LYS A 862 26.99 22.70 20.94
C LYS A 862 27.02 23.95 21.84
N ARG A 863 27.74 24.99 21.41
CA ARG A 863 27.79 26.29 22.12
C ARG A 863 26.41 26.93 22.27
N LEU A 864 25.55 26.77 21.27
CA LEU A 864 24.15 27.23 21.32
C LEU A 864 23.35 26.57 22.45
N ASP A 865 23.62 25.30 22.75
CA ASP A 865 22.93 24.55 23.82
C ASP A 865 23.34 25.05 25.22
N ALA A 866 24.62 25.42 25.38
CA ALA A 866 25.10 26.08 26.59
C ALA A 866 24.43 27.46 26.77
N GLY A 867 24.29 28.23 25.68
CA GLY A 867 23.55 29.50 25.70
C GLY A 867 22.08 29.32 26.10
N LEU A 868 21.41 28.30 25.58
CA LEU A 868 20.04 27.95 25.94
C LEU A 868 19.91 27.64 27.44
N LEU A 869 20.80 26.80 27.99
CA LEU A 869 20.79 26.43 29.41
C LEU A 869 21.09 27.63 30.32
N LEU A 870 21.99 28.52 29.91
CA LEU A 870 22.28 29.75 30.63
C LEU A 870 21.08 30.70 30.63
N ALA A 871 20.41 30.88 29.49
CA ALA A 871 19.20 31.68 29.39
C ALA A 871 18.06 31.09 30.26
N ALA A 872 17.89 29.77 30.24
CA ALA A 872 16.92 29.08 31.09
C ALA A 872 17.25 29.27 32.58
N SER A 873 18.52 29.19 32.95
CA SER A 873 19.02 29.43 34.31
C SER A 873 18.77 30.86 34.78
N ALA A 874 19.00 31.85 33.91
CA ALA A 874 18.69 33.25 34.19
C ALA A 874 17.18 33.48 34.36
N ALA A 875 16.35 32.88 33.49
CA ALA A 875 14.89 32.96 33.60
C ALA A 875 14.38 32.31 34.91
N TRP A 876 14.96 31.18 35.31
CA TRP A 876 14.63 30.52 36.58
C TRP A 876 15.02 31.37 37.80
N LEU A 877 16.23 31.96 37.79
CA LEU A 877 16.66 32.88 38.85
C LEU A 877 15.76 34.12 38.93
N LEU A 878 15.37 34.68 37.78
CA LEU A 878 14.44 35.80 37.72
C LEU A 878 13.06 35.44 38.30
N LEU A 879 12.53 34.27 37.95
CA LEU A 879 11.28 33.77 38.53
C LEU A 879 11.41 33.55 40.04
N LEU A 880 12.53 32.99 40.51
CA LEU A 880 12.78 32.83 41.95
C LEU A 880 12.88 34.15 42.70
N ALA A 881 13.43 35.21 42.08
CA ALA A 881 13.48 36.54 42.67
C ALA A 881 12.09 37.22 42.77
N LEU A 882 11.11 36.76 41.97
CA LEU A 882 9.74 37.28 41.93
C LEU A 882 8.72 36.41 42.70
N ARG A 883 9.18 35.32 43.31
CA ARG A 883 8.47 34.58 44.34
C ARG A 883 8.39 35.46 45.59
#